data_AF-A0A810KX89-F1
#
_entry.id   AF-A0A810KX89-F1
#
_cell.length_a   1.000
_cell.length_b   1.000
_cell.length_c   1.000
_cell.angle_alpha   90.00
_cell.angle_beta   90.00
_cell.angle_gamma   90.00
#
_symmetry.space_group_name_H-M   'P 1'
#
loop_
_entity.id
_entity.type
_entity.pdbx_description
1 polymer ?
#
loop_
_entity_poly.entity_id
_entity_poly.type
_entity_poly.pdbx_seq_one_letter_code
_entity_poly.pdbx_strand_id
1 'polypeptide(L)'
;MHRPISKALCAAAVGVLFAGTAAAAGDAAPAARQVAPSAALSTNWYAAAPYLMPADNNPPDPAEIMDATGQKAFQLAFILSDGGCNPAWDGTTPIGSAPAITTAIDTIRGKGGDVSVSVGGYNGTKLGQACSDVASTAAAYQKVIDAYGLHAIDFDLEEPEYENTAAIARELGAAKQLQSNNPGLYVSVTMPGTTAGTGWFGTQLLDQAKSIGFTPSNFSIMPFDNGFGGGGASQTAALEAFHGLLESHLGWASDFAYQHEGVSSMNGRTDAAEYFRQADFQTVLNYALSHQLGRYTYWSANRDRECDPPENQKLSGECSSVTQQKWEFTTYTTAFANQTTVVDPPTTPPGGGGTDPGTCAAAAWDASAVYTAGDEVSYDGHTWTAKWWTQGETPGAAEWGPWQDDGACGGGGGGGTAPAAPTGLTAIATGATTVALAWTAPAGTVDSYNIYQDGGKVSSASGTSATVSGLTAQTTYQFQVTAVNAAGESPKTDAVSVTTPTGGGGSGDGDTSGYINGSGAGDKNIIYFDQWSIYQNAYYLKDLDRYADDIDVINYDFANIDPNSKTCFEATKASTPDPGGESDPNAGDGAGDAFADYQKSFGADISVDGTADTYNQPIVGNFNQLKELKARHPNLKVVMSIGGWTYSKYFSDAAATAASRQKFVSSCIDMFIKGNIPEAGGYGGPGTAAGIFDGFDIDWEYPASDAGHVGNHHSPDDTANYTALLAEFRSQLDALGGQHHLLTAALPGGQDKIDKVQTDKVGQYLDYGNVMTYDMHGAWDATGPTNLQDPLFPSADDPSRRYRAAPSSTTRTRC
;
A
#
# COMPACT_ATOMS: atom_id res chain seq x y z
N MET A 1 78.58 -27.25 7.24
CA MET A 1 79.38 -26.07 7.60
C MET A 1 78.44 -25.00 8.16
N HIS A 2 78.82 -24.45 9.32
CA HIS A 2 78.37 -23.20 9.97
C HIS A 2 76.89 -22.96 10.39
N ARG A 3 76.68 -23.13 11.71
CA ARG A 3 76.00 -22.24 12.69
C ARG A 3 76.05 -20.73 12.34
N PRO A 4 75.19 -19.81 12.91
CA PRO A 4 74.86 -19.74 14.36
C PRO A 4 73.39 -19.34 14.74
N ILE A 5 72.83 -19.87 15.84
CA ILE A 5 72.78 -19.38 17.25
C ILE A 5 71.43 -18.71 17.60
N SER A 6 70.73 -19.42 18.48
CA SER A 6 69.56 -19.10 19.28
C SER A 6 69.90 -18.25 20.52
N LYS A 7 68.88 -17.63 21.14
CA LYS A 7 68.69 -17.57 22.61
C LYS A 7 67.18 -17.66 22.88
N ALA A 8 66.66 -18.78 23.40
CA ALA A 8 66.63 -19.21 24.82
C ALA A 8 65.49 -18.48 25.56
N LEU A 9 64.39 -19.12 25.96
CA LEU A 9 64.14 -20.19 26.96
C LEU A 9 63.32 -19.57 28.11
N CYS A 10 62.19 -20.17 28.47
CA CYS A 10 62.09 -20.88 29.75
C CYS A 10 60.80 -21.68 29.83
N ALA A 11 60.97 -22.95 30.19
CA ALA A 11 59.93 -23.92 30.49
C ALA A 11 60.00 -24.28 31.99
N ALA A 12 58.89 -24.73 32.55
CA ALA A 12 58.82 -25.64 33.72
C ALA A 12 57.33 -26.03 33.90
N ALA A 13 56.93 -27.25 34.21
CA ALA A 13 57.64 -28.49 34.49
C ALA A 13 56.67 -29.68 34.28
N VAL A 14 57.27 -30.85 34.05
CA VAL A 14 56.66 -32.15 33.82
C VAL A 14 56.62 -32.97 35.12
N GLY A 15 55.57 -33.79 35.26
CA GLY A 15 55.47 -35.00 36.10
C GLY A 15 54.01 -35.46 36.10
N VAL A 16 53.60 -36.69 35.78
CA VAL A 16 54.18 -38.02 36.02
C VAL A 16 53.64 -39.06 35.01
N LEU A 17 54.50 -40.04 34.72
CA LEU A 17 54.39 -41.32 33.99
C LEU A 17 53.17 -42.20 34.36
N PHE A 18 52.44 -42.90 33.48
CA PHE A 18 52.69 -43.92 32.41
C PHE A 18 52.17 -45.32 32.80
N ALA A 19 51.71 -46.03 31.76
CA ALA A 19 51.37 -47.45 31.62
C ALA A 19 49.94 -47.83 32.06
N GLY A 20 49.05 -48.38 31.22
CA GLY A 20 49.15 -48.87 29.85
C GLY A 20 48.31 -50.14 29.74
N THR A 21 47.40 -50.25 28.76
CA THR A 21 47.14 -51.42 27.88
C THR A 21 45.90 -51.21 27.01
N ALA A 22 45.96 -51.79 25.81
CA ALA A 22 45.07 -51.71 24.65
C ALA A 22 43.59 -52.08 24.88
N ALA A 23 42.68 -51.41 24.15
CA ALA A 23 41.91 -51.97 23.02
C ALA A 23 40.56 -51.25 22.80
N ALA A 24 40.10 -51.30 21.55
CA ALA A 24 38.76 -51.02 21.02
C ALA A 24 38.43 -49.57 20.63
N ALA A 25 38.06 -49.43 19.35
CA ALA A 25 37.46 -48.26 18.75
C ALA A 25 36.06 -48.02 19.32
N GLY A 26 35.73 -46.75 19.58
CA GLY A 26 34.42 -46.25 19.92
C GLY A 26 34.46 -44.72 19.89
N ASP A 27 33.60 -44.12 19.05
CA ASP A 27 33.41 -42.68 18.90
C ASP A 27 33.14 -42.00 20.26
N ALA A 28 33.82 -40.87 20.50
CA ALA A 28 33.49 -39.97 21.60
C ALA A 28 33.61 -38.52 21.12
N ALA A 29 32.44 -37.90 20.89
CA ALA A 29 32.29 -36.46 20.72
C ALA A 29 32.83 -35.73 21.97
N PRO A 30 33.40 -34.51 21.82
CA PRO A 30 33.83 -33.72 22.97
C PRO A 30 32.63 -33.31 23.81
N ALA A 31 32.75 -33.50 25.13
CA ALA A 31 31.70 -33.22 26.10
C ALA A 31 31.29 -31.75 26.11
N ALA A 32 29.98 -31.51 25.97
CA ALA A 32 29.36 -30.20 26.08
C ALA A 32 29.61 -29.60 27.48
N ARG A 33 30.08 -28.35 27.49
CA ARG A 33 30.24 -27.53 28.69
C ARG A 33 28.84 -27.17 29.20
N GLN A 34 28.41 -27.75 30.31
CA GLN A 34 27.15 -27.35 30.94
C GLN A 34 27.31 -25.95 31.54
N VAL A 35 26.74 -24.97 30.82
CA VAL A 35 26.41 -23.65 31.35
C VAL A 35 25.11 -23.82 32.14
N ALA A 36 25.04 -23.27 33.36
CA ALA A 36 23.81 -23.25 34.14
C ALA A 36 22.68 -22.62 33.31
N PRO A 37 21.44 -23.14 33.35
CA PRO A 37 20.37 -22.60 32.53
C PRO A 37 20.12 -21.15 32.93
N SER A 38 20.44 -20.22 32.02
CA SER A 38 19.78 -18.91 32.01
C SER A 38 18.29 -19.19 32.05
N ALA A 39 17.52 -18.45 32.84
CA ALA A 39 16.06 -18.47 32.68
C ALA A 39 15.75 -18.26 31.18
N ALA A 40 14.86 -19.09 30.63
CA ALA A 40 14.48 -18.97 29.23
C ALA A 40 14.00 -17.54 28.96
N LEU A 41 14.45 -16.95 27.85
CA LEU A 41 14.03 -15.60 27.46
C LEU A 41 12.51 -15.61 27.28
N SER A 42 11.82 -14.64 27.88
CA SER A 42 10.37 -14.51 27.69
C SER A 42 10.03 -14.03 26.28
N THR A 43 8.83 -14.34 25.80
CA THR A 43 8.32 -13.87 24.51
C THR A 43 8.34 -12.34 24.38
N ASN A 44 8.15 -11.59 25.47
CA ASN A 44 8.32 -10.13 25.48
C ASN A 44 9.67 -9.65 24.92
N TRP A 45 10.75 -10.42 25.15
CA TRP A 45 12.05 -10.02 24.64
C TRP A 45 12.17 -10.31 23.15
N TYR A 46 11.67 -11.45 22.65
CA TYR A 46 11.62 -11.72 21.20
C TYR A 46 10.70 -10.73 20.47
N ALA A 47 9.60 -10.33 21.11
CA ALA A 47 8.69 -9.27 20.66
C ALA A 47 9.33 -7.87 20.66
N ALA A 48 10.51 -7.71 21.26
CA ALA A 48 11.21 -6.44 21.41
C ALA A 48 12.64 -6.50 20.86
N ALA A 49 12.86 -7.32 19.82
CA ALA A 49 14.18 -7.59 19.26
C ALA A 49 14.50 -6.65 18.08
N PRO A 50 15.27 -5.55 18.26
CA PRO A 50 15.67 -4.70 17.15
C PRO A 50 16.54 -5.46 16.14
N TYR A 51 16.46 -5.06 14.88
CA TYR A 51 17.26 -5.67 13.83
C TYR A 51 18.75 -5.38 14.03
N LEU A 52 19.57 -6.40 13.83
CA LEU A 52 21.03 -6.33 13.85
C LEU A 52 21.56 -7.04 12.60
N MET A 53 22.46 -6.39 11.87
CA MET A 53 23.19 -6.95 10.74
C MET A 53 24.65 -7.16 11.16
N PRO A 54 25.07 -8.35 11.63
CA PRO A 54 26.42 -8.54 12.14
C PRO A 54 27.51 -8.57 11.06
N ALA A 55 27.12 -8.70 9.78
CA ALA A 55 28.05 -8.82 8.66
C ALA A 55 28.15 -7.56 7.80
N ASP A 56 27.34 -6.52 8.07
CA ASP A 56 27.21 -5.35 7.21
C ASP A 56 26.96 -4.06 8.01
N ASN A 57 27.06 -2.91 7.34
CA ASN A 57 26.68 -1.60 7.87
C ASN A 57 27.37 -1.24 9.19
N ASN A 58 28.69 -1.43 9.24
CA ASN A 58 29.54 -1.14 10.40
C ASN A 58 28.94 -1.71 11.71
N PRO A 59 28.88 -3.04 11.85
CA PRO A 59 28.10 -3.69 12.88
C PRO A 59 28.60 -3.32 14.28
N PRO A 60 27.73 -2.85 15.20
CA PRO A 60 28.12 -2.66 16.59
C PRO A 60 28.35 -4.00 17.29
N ASP A 61 29.18 -3.99 18.34
CA ASP A 61 29.27 -5.14 19.24
C ASP A 61 27.95 -5.23 20.03
N PRO A 62 27.16 -6.31 19.88
CA PRO A 62 25.91 -6.45 20.62
C PRO A 62 26.13 -6.43 22.14
N ALA A 63 27.30 -6.81 22.65
CA ALA A 63 27.61 -6.69 24.06
C ALA A 63 27.55 -5.24 24.57
N GLU A 64 28.03 -4.29 23.77
CA GLU A 64 27.99 -2.86 24.13
C GLU A 64 26.56 -2.34 24.20
N ILE A 65 25.71 -2.75 23.26
CA ILE A 65 24.29 -2.38 23.27
C ILE A 65 23.60 -2.96 24.49
N MET A 66 23.80 -4.26 24.76
CA MET A 66 23.20 -4.94 25.91
C MET A 66 23.64 -4.32 27.24
N ASP A 67 24.92 -3.96 27.39
CA ASP A 67 25.44 -3.32 28.59
C ASP A 67 24.90 -1.89 28.77
N ALA A 68 24.72 -1.16 27.68
CA ALA A 68 24.23 0.21 27.72
C ALA A 68 22.72 0.30 27.98
N THR A 69 21.94 -0.63 27.43
CA THR A 69 20.47 -0.48 27.36
C THR A 69 19.73 -1.52 28.19
N GLY A 70 20.33 -2.68 28.45
CA GLY A 70 19.65 -3.83 29.04
C GLY A 70 18.95 -4.74 28.03
N GLN A 71 19.00 -4.43 26.72
CA GLN A 71 18.43 -5.23 25.65
C GLN A 71 18.86 -6.71 25.76
N LYS A 72 17.94 -7.64 25.49
CA LYS A 72 18.20 -9.08 25.59
C LYS A 72 17.98 -9.89 24.33
N ALA A 73 17.21 -9.39 23.37
CA ALA A 73 17.01 -10.06 22.09
C ALA A 73 17.45 -9.18 20.93
N PHE A 74 17.95 -9.80 19.86
CA PHE A 74 18.22 -9.13 18.59
C PHE A 74 17.70 -9.99 17.45
N GLN A 75 17.21 -9.33 16.40
CA GLN A 75 16.73 -9.97 15.20
C GLN A 75 17.80 -9.90 14.11
N LEU A 76 18.38 -11.04 13.75
CA LEU A 76 19.47 -11.09 12.79
C LEU A 76 18.94 -11.09 11.35
N ALA A 77 19.46 -10.20 10.52
CA ALA A 77 19.06 -9.99 9.14
C ALA A 77 20.22 -10.25 8.15
N PHE A 78 20.00 -10.85 6.96
CA PHE A 78 18.80 -11.59 6.51
C PHE A 78 19.16 -12.99 6.02
N ILE A 79 18.23 -13.95 6.18
CA ILE A 79 18.28 -15.23 5.47
C ILE A 79 17.47 -15.14 4.18
N LEU A 80 18.12 -15.47 3.07
CA LEU A 80 17.57 -15.47 1.72
C LEU A 80 17.86 -16.80 1.01
N SER A 81 17.35 -16.95 -0.21
CA SER A 81 17.71 -18.05 -1.11
C SER A 81 19.11 -17.85 -1.69
N ASP A 82 19.88 -18.95 -1.80
CA ASP A 82 21.16 -18.99 -2.53
C ASP A 82 21.01 -19.04 -4.08
N GLY A 83 19.80 -18.80 -4.60
CA GLY A 83 19.41 -19.08 -5.97
C GLY A 83 18.69 -20.42 -6.14
N GLY A 84 18.62 -21.26 -5.10
CA GLY A 84 17.75 -22.42 -5.00
C GLY A 84 16.99 -22.48 -3.67
N CYS A 85 16.35 -23.61 -3.37
CA CYS A 85 15.65 -23.81 -2.10
C CYS A 85 16.62 -24.14 -0.94
N ASN A 86 17.64 -23.31 -0.75
CA ASN A 86 18.57 -23.39 0.39
C ASN A 86 18.74 -22.03 1.06
N PRO A 87 18.68 -21.98 2.40
CA PRO A 87 18.90 -20.73 3.14
C PRO A 87 20.38 -20.34 3.16
N ALA A 88 20.65 -19.07 2.92
CA ALA A 88 21.96 -18.44 3.06
C ALA A 88 21.82 -17.02 3.62
N TRP A 89 22.80 -16.58 4.42
CA TRP A 89 22.92 -15.19 4.82
C TRP A 89 23.14 -14.32 3.58
N ASP A 90 22.27 -13.33 3.41
CA ASP A 90 22.22 -12.41 2.28
C ASP A 90 22.26 -13.13 0.91
N GLY A 91 21.75 -14.37 0.86
CA GLY A 91 21.68 -15.20 -0.34
C GLY A 91 23.03 -15.70 -0.85
N THR A 92 24.12 -15.49 -0.09
CA THR A 92 25.48 -15.78 -0.56
C THR A 92 26.28 -16.65 0.40
N THR A 93 26.12 -16.48 1.71
CA THR A 93 26.93 -17.20 2.70
C THR A 93 26.12 -18.32 3.34
N PRO A 94 26.50 -19.60 3.16
CA PRO A 94 25.76 -20.72 3.75
C PRO A 94 25.57 -20.58 5.27
N ILE A 95 24.42 -21.02 5.76
CA ILE A 95 24.17 -21.07 7.21
C ILE A 95 25.25 -21.90 7.94
N GLY A 96 25.63 -21.46 9.14
CA GLY A 96 26.73 -22.02 9.92
C GLY A 96 28.13 -21.64 9.44
N SER A 97 28.27 -20.95 8.30
CA SER A 97 29.57 -20.59 7.71
C SER A 97 29.90 -19.10 7.78
N ALA A 98 29.10 -18.29 8.49
CA ALA A 98 29.29 -16.85 8.64
C ALA A 98 29.86 -16.52 10.04
N PRO A 99 31.18 -16.28 10.19
CA PRO A 99 31.79 -16.10 11.52
C PRO A 99 31.26 -14.92 12.31
N ALA A 100 30.89 -13.83 11.62
CA ALA A 100 30.33 -12.64 12.25
C ALA A 100 28.97 -12.93 12.92
N ILE A 101 28.12 -13.73 12.26
CA ILE A 101 26.84 -14.19 12.79
C ILE A 101 27.06 -15.07 14.02
N THR A 102 27.92 -16.10 13.91
CA THR A 102 28.19 -17.01 15.04
C THR A 102 28.76 -16.25 16.24
N THR A 103 29.66 -15.29 16.00
CA THR A 103 30.26 -14.45 17.05
C THR A 103 29.20 -13.59 17.74
N ALA A 104 28.29 -12.97 16.98
CA ALA A 104 27.20 -12.18 17.54
C ALA A 104 26.26 -13.04 18.40
N ILE A 105 25.85 -14.22 17.89
CA ILE A 105 25.00 -15.17 18.62
C ILE A 105 25.66 -15.60 19.94
N ASP A 106 26.92 -16.02 19.89
CA ASP A 106 27.67 -16.45 21.07
C ASP A 106 27.83 -15.32 22.09
N THR A 107 28.03 -14.09 21.62
CA THR A 107 28.16 -12.89 22.46
C THR A 107 26.84 -12.58 23.16
N ILE A 108 25.74 -12.54 22.41
CA ILE A 108 24.39 -12.26 22.95
C ILE A 108 23.98 -13.32 23.97
N ARG A 109 24.12 -14.60 23.63
CA ARG A 109 23.81 -15.72 24.53
C ARG A 109 24.73 -15.77 25.74
N GLY A 110 26.01 -15.46 25.56
CA GLY A 110 26.98 -15.33 26.65
C GLY A 110 26.61 -14.26 27.69
N LYS A 111 25.80 -13.27 27.30
CA LYS A 111 25.27 -12.20 28.18
C LYS A 111 23.83 -12.44 28.64
N GLY A 112 23.33 -13.66 28.48
CA GLY A 112 21.98 -14.06 28.91
C GLY A 112 20.87 -13.47 28.04
N GLY A 113 21.18 -13.12 26.79
CA GLY A 113 20.19 -12.81 25.76
C GLY A 113 19.96 -14.00 24.82
N ASP A 114 19.20 -13.77 23.75
CA ASP A 114 19.05 -14.71 22.63
C ASP A 114 18.80 -13.97 21.32
N VAL A 115 18.68 -14.69 20.21
CA VAL A 115 18.42 -14.12 18.89
C VAL A 115 17.15 -14.68 18.25
N SER A 116 16.51 -13.86 17.41
CA SER A 116 15.65 -14.30 16.33
C SER A 116 16.37 -14.13 15.00
N VAL A 117 15.84 -14.73 13.94
CA VAL A 117 16.33 -14.53 12.56
C VAL A 117 15.19 -14.05 11.70
N SER A 118 15.47 -13.03 10.89
CA SER A 118 14.57 -12.55 9.85
C SER A 118 14.85 -13.28 8.54
N VAL A 119 13.81 -13.88 7.95
CA VAL A 119 13.83 -14.43 6.60
C VAL A 119 13.12 -13.44 5.67
N GLY A 120 13.68 -13.20 4.49
CA GLY A 120 13.13 -12.19 3.56
C GLY A 120 13.86 -10.84 3.64
N GLY A 121 13.10 -9.74 3.66
CA GLY A 121 13.59 -8.36 3.57
C GLY A 121 13.59 -7.83 2.13
N TYR A 122 13.75 -6.53 1.91
CA TYR A 122 13.63 -5.91 0.58
C TYR A 122 14.54 -6.53 -0.50
N ASN A 123 15.79 -6.87 -0.15
CA ASN A 123 16.79 -7.30 -1.13
C ASN A 123 16.82 -8.82 -1.40
N GLY A 124 17.30 -9.19 -2.58
CA GLY A 124 17.60 -10.57 -2.99
C GLY A 124 16.39 -11.47 -3.22
N THR A 125 16.66 -12.74 -3.54
CA THR A 125 15.64 -13.77 -3.80
C THR A 125 15.23 -14.45 -2.51
N LYS A 126 13.93 -14.57 -2.26
CA LYS A 126 13.40 -15.16 -1.03
C LYS A 126 13.09 -16.64 -1.21
N LEU A 127 12.97 -17.37 -0.11
CA LEU A 127 12.78 -18.82 -0.16
C LEU A 127 11.39 -19.21 -0.65
N GLY A 128 10.34 -18.44 -0.35
CA GLY A 128 8.99 -18.64 -0.89
C GLY A 128 8.92 -18.45 -2.40
N GLN A 129 9.81 -17.63 -2.97
CA GLN A 129 10.00 -17.51 -4.41
C GLN A 129 10.79 -18.69 -5.01
N ALA A 130 11.81 -19.19 -4.31
CA ALA A 130 12.75 -20.20 -4.84
C ALA A 130 12.32 -21.66 -4.62
N CYS A 131 11.59 -21.94 -3.55
CA CYS A 131 11.11 -23.27 -3.20
C CYS A 131 9.83 -23.64 -3.97
N SER A 132 9.64 -24.93 -4.27
CA SER A 132 8.53 -25.39 -5.10
C SER A 132 7.20 -25.41 -4.35
N ASP A 133 7.22 -25.64 -3.05
CA ASP A 133 6.04 -25.92 -2.23
C ASP A 133 6.25 -25.57 -0.75
N VAL A 134 5.16 -25.59 0.02
CA VAL A 134 5.14 -25.30 1.47
C VAL A 134 6.13 -26.17 2.24
N ALA A 135 6.18 -27.48 1.95
CA ALA A 135 6.97 -28.42 2.72
C ALA A 135 8.48 -28.22 2.53
N SER A 136 8.92 -27.96 1.29
CA SER A 136 10.31 -27.63 0.98
C SER A 136 10.71 -26.26 1.54
N THR A 137 9.81 -25.28 1.51
CA THR A 137 10.00 -23.96 2.14
C THR A 137 10.17 -24.09 3.66
N ALA A 138 9.26 -24.81 4.34
CA ALA A 138 9.34 -25.09 5.76
C ALA A 138 10.63 -25.87 6.13
N ALA A 139 11.01 -26.85 5.31
CA ALA A 139 12.25 -27.60 5.54
C ALA A 139 13.50 -26.72 5.37
N ALA A 140 13.49 -25.75 4.46
CA ALA A 140 14.57 -24.78 4.32
C ALA A 140 14.70 -23.91 5.58
N TYR A 141 13.61 -23.35 6.08
CA TYR A 141 13.60 -22.56 7.31
C TYR A 141 13.90 -23.38 8.58
N GLN A 142 13.48 -24.65 8.63
CA GLN A 142 13.83 -25.54 9.74
C GLN A 142 15.35 -25.73 9.83
N LYS A 143 16.08 -25.77 8.71
CA LYS A 143 17.56 -25.82 8.75
C LYS A 143 18.15 -24.62 9.47
N VAL A 144 17.55 -23.44 9.34
CA VAL A 144 17.99 -22.19 10.01
C VAL A 144 17.72 -22.30 11.51
N ILE A 145 16.51 -22.71 11.89
CA ILE A 145 16.12 -22.93 13.28
C ILE A 145 17.06 -23.94 13.95
N ASP A 146 17.32 -25.07 13.30
CA ASP A 146 18.18 -26.12 13.83
C ASP A 146 19.65 -25.67 13.92
N ALA A 147 20.16 -24.96 12.90
CA ALA A 147 21.56 -24.53 12.85
C ALA A 147 21.91 -23.56 13.98
N TYR A 148 20.97 -22.70 14.38
CA TYR A 148 21.20 -21.70 15.40
C TYR A 148 20.44 -21.96 16.71
N GLY A 149 19.63 -23.01 16.79
CA GLY A 149 18.78 -23.29 17.96
C GLY A 149 17.85 -22.13 18.27
N LEU A 150 17.05 -21.70 17.29
CA LEU A 150 16.19 -20.52 17.41
C LEU A 150 14.92 -20.84 18.20
N HIS A 151 14.51 -19.89 19.05
CA HIS A 151 13.20 -19.87 19.70
C HIS A 151 12.26 -18.82 19.10
N ALA A 152 12.75 -18.04 18.13
CA ALA A 152 11.98 -17.04 17.42
C ALA A 152 12.45 -16.90 15.97
N ILE A 153 11.51 -16.67 15.06
CA ILE A 153 11.76 -16.41 13.64
C ILE A 153 10.77 -15.37 13.14
N ASP A 154 11.23 -14.47 12.27
CA ASP A 154 10.39 -13.47 11.62
C ASP A 154 10.37 -13.70 10.11
N PHE A 155 9.19 -13.58 9.53
CA PHE A 155 8.94 -13.60 8.10
C PHE A 155 8.76 -12.17 7.63
N ASP A 156 9.82 -11.59 7.09
CA ASP A 156 9.87 -10.21 6.61
C ASP A 156 9.52 -10.17 5.12
N LEU A 157 8.22 -10.06 4.84
CA LEU A 157 7.66 -10.30 3.52
C LEU A 157 7.50 -8.96 2.79
N GLU A 158 8.47 -8.66 1.92
CA GLU A 158 8.53 -7.43 1.12
C GLU A 158 8.56 -7.74 -0.38
N GLU A 159 8.41 -6.71 -1.21
CA GLU A 159 8.44 -6.81 -2.66
C GLU A 159 9.76 -7.45 -3.17
N PRO A 160 9.73 -8.21 -4.28
CA PRO A 160 8.56 -8.64 -5.05
C PRO A 160 7.95 -9.96 -4.54
N GLU A 161 8.41 -10.52 -3.42
CA GLU A 161 7.83 -11.77 -2.86
C GLU A 161 6.41 -11.54 -2.34
N TYR A 162 6.22 -10.41 -1.64
CA TYR A 162 4.96 -9.99 -1.07
C TYR A 162 3.82 -9.87 -2.09
N GLU A 163 4.16 -9.53 -3.34
CA GLU A 163 3.22 -9.37 -4.45
C GLU A 163 2.90 -10.69 -5.16
N ASN A 164 3.57 -11.78 -4.79
CA ASN A 164 3.45 -13.08 -5.42
C ASN A 164 2.59 -14.02 -4.58
N THR A 165 1.34 -14.24 -5.00
CA THR A 165 0.37 -15.10 -4.30
C THR A 165 0.91 -16.50 -4.01
N ALA A 166 1.66 -17.10 -4.94
CA ALA A 166 2.22 -18.44 -4.74
C ALA A 166 3.34 -18.43 -3.69
N ALA A 167 4.16 -17.39 -3.66
CA ALA A 167 5.20 -17.23 -2.66
C ALA A 167 4.59 -16.98 -1.27
N ILE A 168 3.62 -16.07 -1.14
CA ILE A 168 2.88 -15.83 0.11
C ILE A 168 2.22 -17.10 0.64
N ALA A 169 1.58 -17.91 -0.22
CA ALA A 169 1.00 -19.18 0.18
C ALA A 169 2.05 -20.17 0.71
N ARG A 170 3.26 -20.18 0.13
CA ARG A 170 4.39 -21.00 0.61
C ARG A 170 4.95 -20.47 1.94
N GLU A 171 5.12 -19.16 2.07
CA GLU A 171 5.65 -18.51 3.26
C GLU A 171 4.74 -18.72 4.47
N LEU A 172 3.45 -18.35 4.37
CA LEU A 172 2.50 -18.53 5.47
C LEU A 172 2.23 -20.00 5.78
N GLY A 173 2.20 -20.85 4.75
CA GLY A 173 2.10 -22.30 4.94
C GLY A 173 3.31 -22.85 5.69
N ALA A 174 4.52 -22.38 5.36
CA ALA A 174 5.76 -22.78 6.00
C ALA A 174 5.81 -22.28 7.44
N ALA A 175 5.49 -21.01 7.69
CA ALA A 175 5.39 -20.42 9.03
C ALA A 175 4.45 -21.24 9.93
N LYS A 176 3.25 -21.57 9.44
CA LYS A 176 2.29 -22.44 10.15
C LYS A 176 2.90 -23.81 10.47
N GLN A 177 3.57 -24.43 9.51
CA GLN A 177 4.19 -25.75 9.70
C GLN A 177 5.34 -25.69 10.71
N LEU A 178 6.17 -24.65 10.69
CA LEU A 178 7.25 -24.45 11.65
C LEU A 178 6.71 -24.26 13.07
N GLN A 179 5.65 -23.46 13.25
CA GLN A 179 5.01 -23.27 14.54
C GLN A 179 4.46 -24.60 15.10
N SER A 180 3.93 -25.47 14.24
CA SER A 180 3.50 -26.82 14.63
C SER A 180 4.66 -27.76 14.94
N ASN A 181 5.77 -27.66 14.20
CA ASN A 181 6.93 -28.54 14.37
C ASN A 181 7.78 -28.18 15.60
N ASN A 182 7.74 -26.91 16.02
CA ASN A 182 8.58 -26.37 17.07
C ASN A 182 7.69 -25.72 18.15
N PRO A 183 7.12 -26.50 19.08
CA PRO A 183 6.28 -25.96 20.15
C PRO A 183 7.02 -24.88 20.96
N GLY A 184 6.42 -23.69 21.06
CA GLY A 184 7.02 -22.54 21.74
C GLY A 184 7.90 -21.64 20.86
N LEU A 185 8.02 -21.95 19.56
CA LEU A 185 8.62 -21.03 18.59
C LEU A 185 7.75 -19.78 18.46
N TYR A 186 8.34 -18.61 18.74
CA TYR A 186 7.73 -17.31 18.46
C TYR A 186 7.84 -17.03 16.96
N VAL A 187 6.71 -16.87 16.28
CA VAL A 187 6.66 -16.61 14.84
C VAL A 187 6.04 -15.26 14.60
N SER A 188 6.79 -14.33 14.01
CA SER A 188 6.25 -13.05 13.55
C SER A 188 6.20 -13.00 12.03
N VAL A 189 5.25 -12.23 11.51
CA VAL A 189 5.14 -11.91 10.08
C VAL A 189 5.13 -10.40 9.94
N THR A 190 6.18 -9.85 9.35
CA THR A 190 6.36 -8.42 9.07
C THR A 190 5.98 -8.13 7.62
N MET A 191 5.26 -7.03 7.38
CA MET A 191 4.83 -6.60 6.03
C MET A 191 4.91 -5.08 5.87
N PRO A 192 4.98 -4.56 4.62
CA PRO A 192 4.93 -3.13 4.34
C PRO A 192 3.69 -2.44 4.94
N GLY A 193 3.91 -1.33 5.64
CA GLY A 193 2.84 -0.51 6.20
C GLY A 193 2.40 0.59 5.24
N THR A 194 1.13 0.99 5.31
CA THR A 194 0.59 2.18 4.63
C THR A 194 -0.20 3.04 5.62
N THR A 195 -0.69 4.21 5.20
CA THR A 195 -1.60 5.01 6.02
C THR A 195 -2.94 4.31 6.30
N ALA A 196 -3.29 3.27 5.54
CA ALA A 196 -4.42 2.39 5.79
C ALA A 196 -4.07 1.16 6.64
N GLY A 197 -2.89 1.15 7.29
CA GLY A 197 -2.34 0.03 8.03
C GLY A 197 -1.44 -0.83 7.17
N THR A 198 -2.00 -1.50 6.17
CA THR A 198 -1.24 -2.22 5.13
C THR A 198 -1.88 -2.03 3.75
N GLY A 199 -1.14 -2.29 2.67
CA GLY A 199 -1.66 -2.26 1.30
C GLY A 199 -2.50 -3.48 0.93
N TRP A 200 -3.01 -3.52 -0.30
CA TRP A 200 -3.82 -4.63 -0.83
C TRP A 200 -3.16 -6.00 -0.68
N PHE A 201 -1.86 -6.11 -0.98
CA PHE A 201 -1.14 -7.38 -0.81
C PHE A 201 -1.11 -7.86 0.64
N GLY A 202 -1.14 -6.93 1.60
CA GLY A 202 -1.20 -7.24 3.03
C GLY A 202 -2.55 -7.73 3.46
N THR A 203 -3.64 -7.16 2.93
CA THR A 203 -4.97 -7.71 3.18
C THR A 203 -5.12 -9.10 2.57
N GLN A 204 -4.53 -9.36 1.38
CA GLN A 204 -4.47 -10.70 0.81
C GLN A 204 -3.63 -11.69 1.64
N LEU A 205 -2.54 -11.22 2.24
CA LEU A 205 -1.74 -12.01 3.19
C LEU A 205 -2.57 -12.38 4.42
N LEU A 206 -3.34 -11.45 5.00
CA LEU A 206 -4.25 -11.71 6.12
C LEU A 206 -5.35 -12.71 5.72
N ASP A 207 -5.97 -12.54 4.55
CA ASP A 207 -6.98 -13.47 4.02
C ASP A 207 -6.41 -14.88 3.80
N GLN A 208 -5.18 -14.96 3.29
CA GLN A 208 -4.48 -16.23 3.14
C GLN A 208 -4.18 -16.87 4.50
N ALA A 209 -3.75 -16.10 5.50
CA ALA A 209 -3.53 -16.61 6.85
C ALA A 209 -4.83 -17.16 7.45
N LYS A 210 -5.96 -16.45 7.29
CA LYS A 210 -7.29 -16.94 7.69
C LYS A 210 -7.68 -18.21 6.94
N SER A 211 -7.51 -18.25 5.63
CA SER A 211 -7.94 -19.38 4.79
C SER A 211 -7.23 -20.68 5.19
N ILE A 212 -5.96 -20.58 5.61
CA ILE A 212 -5.19 -21.73 6.10
C ILE A 212 -5.32 -21.91 7.62
N GLY A 213 -6.05 -21.08 8.35
CA GLY A 213 -6.15 -21.13 9.81
C GLY A 213 -4.78 -20.99 10.49
N PHE A 214 -3.99 -20.01 10.07
CA PHE A 214 -2.70 -19.65 10.65
C PHE A 214 -2.85 -18.43 11.54
N THR A 215 -2.37 -18.54 12.78
CA THR A 215 -2.29 -17.45 13.75
C THR A 215 -0.83 -17.37 14.20
N PRO A 216 -0.04 -16.40 13.71
CA PRO A 216 1.32 -16.18 14.19
C PRO A 216 1.30 -15.61 15.62
N SER A 217 2.47 -15.53 16.25
CA SER A 217 2.62 -14.80 17.52
C SER A 217 2.31 -13.31 17.35
N ASN A 218 2.59 -12.73 16.18
CA ASN A 218 2.03 -11.43 15.77
C ASN A 218 2.14 -11.24 14.24
N PHE A 219 1.32 -10.34 13.71
CA PHE A 219 1.58 -9.64 12.47
C PHE A 219 2.12 -8.23 12.80
N SER A 220 3.15 -7.80 12.10
CA SER A 220 3.71 -6.45 12.24
C SER A 220 3.68 -5.69 10.92
N ILE A 221 3.40 -4.40 10.98
CA ILE A 221 3.59 -3.50 9.83
C ILE A 221 4.90 -2.71 9.96
N MET A 222 5.44 -2.30 8.82
CA MET A 222 6.54 -1.33 8.69
C MET A 222 5.99 0.04 8.27
N PRO A 223 5.56 0.91 9.21
CA PRO A 223 4.96 2.19 8.88
C PRO A 223 6.02 3.27 8.62
N PHE A 224 6.90 2.99 7.66
CA PHE A 224 7.88 3.91 7.10
C PHE A 224 7.96 3.67 5.59
N ASP A 225 8.56 4.60 4.85
CA ASP A 225 8.77 4.51 3.39
C ASP A 225 7.53 4.64 2.48
N ASN A 226 6.33 4.75 3.05
CA ASN A 226 5.06 4.89 2.32
C ASN A 226 4.25 6.15 2.68
N GLY A 227 4.90 7.29 2.90
CA GLY A 227 4.21 8.59 3.00
C GLY A 227 3.70 8.93 4.40
N PHE A 228 4.44 8.55 5.43
CA PHE A 228 4.19 8.82 6.85
C PHE A 228 4.67 10.21 7.28
N GLY A 229 4.23 11.23 6.56
CA GLY A 229 4.38 12.63 6.96
C GLY A 229 3.56 12.92 8.22
N GLY A 230 4.21 13.07 9.37
CA GLY A 230 3.52 13.27 10.66
C GLY A 230 4.23 12.68 11.87
N GLY A 231 5.30 11.90 11.66
CA GLY A 231 6.11 11.34 12.75
C GLY A 231 5.35 10.25 13.51
N GLY A 232 5.46 10.24 14.83
CA GLY A 232 4.86 9.18 15.66
C GLY A 232 3.34 9.09 15.50
N ALA A 233 2.66 10.22 15.30
CA ALA A 233 1.21 10.26 15.14
C ALA A 233 0.71 9.54 13.87
N SER A 234 1.45 9.66 12.76
CA SER A 234 1.10 8.93 11.52
C SER A 234 1.36 7.44 11.67
N GLN A 235 2.40 7.03 12.39
CA GLN A 235 2.63 5.60 12.68
C GLN A 235 1.55 5.02 13.60
N THR A 236 1.09 5.76 14.62
CA THR A 236 -0.01 5.29 15.47
C THR A 236 -1.35 5.21 14.72
N ALA A 237 -1.61 6.13 13.79
CA ALA A 237 -2.81 6.06 12.96
C ALA A 237 -2.80 4.85 12.02
N ALA A 238 -1.62 4.50 11.49
CA ALA A 238 -1.45 3.31 10.67
C ALA A 238 -1.67 2.02 11.48
N LEU A 239 -1.15 1.97 12.72
CA LEU A 239 -1.43 0.84 13.62
C LEU A 239 -2.92 0.72 13.91
N GLU A 240 -3.61 1.81 14.24
CA GLU A 240 -5.06 1.76 14.46
C GLU A 240 -5.83 1.28 13.21
N ALA A 241 -5.41 1.67 12.01
CA ALA A 241 -5.99 1.15 10.78
C ALA A 241 -5.67 -0.33 10.56
N PHE A 242 -4.45 -0.76 10.86
CA PHE A 242 -4.03 -2.16 10.75
C PHE A 242 -4.77 -3.07 11.74
N HIS A 243 -4.97 -2.60 12.97
CA HIS A 243 -5.84 -3.21 13.96
C HIS A 243 -7.23 -3.51 13.40
N GLY A 244 -7.88 -2.52 12.78
CA GLY A 244 -9.18 -2.70 12.12
C GLY A 244 -9.15 -3.73 10.97
N LEU A 245 -8.02 -3.87 10.28
CA LEU A 245 -7.83 -4.93 9.27
C LEU A 245 -7.69 -6.31 9.91
N LEU A 246 -6.99 -6.45 11.04
CA LEU A 246 -6.93 -7.71 11.78
C LEU A 246 -8.32 -8.15 12.25
N GLU A 247 -9.14 -7.23 12.76
CA GLU A 247 -10.52 -7.53 13.16
C GLU A 247 -11.38 -7.94 11.95
N SER A 248 -11.40 -7.13 10.90
CA SER A 248 -12.28 -7.36 9.74
C SER A 248 -11.88 -8.56 8.89
N HIS A 249 -10.59 -8.74 8.61
CA HIS A 249 -10.11 -9.85 7.79
C HIS A 249 -10.04 -11.14 8.60
N LEU A 250 -9.48 -11.15 9.81
CA LEU A 250 -9.28 -12.38 10.58
C LEU A 250 -10.46 -12.75 11.48
N GLY A 251 -11.40 -11.82 11.72
CA GLY A 251 -12.52 -12.01 12.64
C GLY A 251 -12.08 -12.06 14.10
N TRP A 252 -10.97 -11.39 14.43
CA TRP A 252 -10.43 -11.35 15.78
C TRP A 252 -11.17 -10.32 16.64
N ALA A 253 -11.30 -10.60 17.93
CA ALA A 253 -11.76 -9.60 18.89
C ALA A 253 -10.64 -8.58 19.13
N SER A 254 -11.00 -7.31 19.37
CA SER A 254 -10.05 -6.21 19.54
C SER A 254 -8.88 -6.52 20.47
N ASP A 255 -9.11 -7.01 21.68
CA ASP A 255 -8.02 -7.30 22.63
C ASP A 255 -7.05 -8.37 22.09
N PHE A 256 -7.58 -9.36 21.36
CA PHE A 256 -6.77 -10.40 20.74
C PHE A 256 -6.01 -9.86 19.52
N ALA A 257 -6.63 -9.00 18.72
CA ALA A 257 -5.98 -8.36 17.59
C ALA A 257 -4.80 -7.49 18.04
N TYR A 258 -4.96 -6.64 19.06
CA TYR A 258 -3.84 -5.86 19.60
C TYR A 258 -2.72 -6.75 20.15
N GLN A 259 -3.05 -7.82 20.89
CA GLN A 259 -2.06 -8.77 21.41
C GLN A 259 -1.28 -9.52 20.31
N HIS A 260 -1.81 -9.55 19.08
CA HIS A 260 -1.20 -10.14 17.90
C HIS A 260 -0.79 -9.09 16.84
N GLU A 261 -0.84 -7.81 17.19
CA GLU A 261 -0.40 -6.70 16.35
C GLU A 261 0.99 -6.23 16.78
N GLY A 262 1.80 -5.79 15.82
CA GLY A 262 3.11 -5.24 16.10
C GLY A 262 3.54 -4.14 15.14
N VAL A 263 4.63 -3.49 15.52
CA VAL A 263 5.28 -2.46 14.72
C VAL A 263 6.77 -2.75 14.57
N SER A 264 7.27 -2.58 13.36
CA SER A 264 8.70 -2.43 13.07
C SER A 264 8.89 -1.02 12.52
N SER A 265 9.44 -0.08 13.30
CA SER A 265 9.71 1.30 12.85
C SER A 265 11.09 1.41 12.19
N MET A 266 11.46 2.59 11.69
CA MET A 266 12.83 2.87 11.23
C MET A 266 13.38 4.11 11.94
N ASN A 267 14.57 4.03 12.54
CA ASN A 267 15.12 5.11 13.38
C ASN A 267 15.78 6.23 12.55
N GLY A 268 15.49 7.49 12.85
CA GLY A 268 16.06 8.62 12.14
C GLY A 268 15.53 8.75 10.71
N ARG A 269 16.41 9.01 9.75
CA ARG A 269 16.02 9.22 8.34
C ARG A 269 15.63 7.90 7.66
N THR A 270 14.50 7.86 6.98
CA THR A 270 14.00 6.70 6.22
C THR A 270 14.41 6.75 4.75
N ASP A 271 14.15 5.68 3.99
CA ASP A 271 14.38 5.60 2.56
C ASP A 271 13.49 6.61 1.80
N ALA A 272 12.25 6.83 2.23
CA ALA A 272 11.35 7.87 1.70
C ALA A 272 11.59 9.27 2.28
N ALA A 273 12.78 9.51 2.83
CA ALA A 273 13.20 10.82 3.32
C ALA A 273 12.45 11.37 4.54
N GLU A 274 11.64 10.57 5.23
CA GLU A 274 11.00 10.94 6.49
C GLU A 274 12.02 10.96 7.62
N TYR A 275 11.67 11.55 8.76
CA TYR A 275 12.52 11.56 9.95
C TYR A 275 11.71 11.14 11.17
N PHE A 276 12.02 9.96 11.70
CA PHE A 276 11.47 9.48 12.96
C PHE A 276 12.47 9.69 14.09
N ARG A 277 12.17 10.65 14.94
CA ARG A 277 13.00 11.03 16.09
C ARG A 277 12.55 10.27 17.34
N GLN A 278 13.30 10.47 18.41
CA GLN A 278 13.05 9.92 19.74
C GLN A 278 11.63 10.21 20.24
N ALA A 279 11.11 11.42 19.98
CA ALA A 279 9.75 11.79 20.35
C ALA A 279 8.69 10.96 19.59
N ASP A 280 8.98 10.60 18.34
CA ASP A 280 8.10 9.76 17.52
C ASP A 280 8.11 8.32 18.04
N PHE A 281 9.30 7.77 18.31
CA PHE A 281 9.45 6.45 18.92
C PHE A 281 8.75 6.37 20.28
N GLN A 282 8.87 7.41 21.11
CA GLN A 282 8.15 7.49 22.39
C GLN A 282 6.63 7.53 22.20
N THR A 283 6.14 8.23 21.17
CA THR A 283 4.71 8.29 20.84
C THR A 283 4.18 6.91 20.47
N VAL A 284 4.89 6.20 19.59
CA VAL A 284 4.51 4.83 19.19
C VAL A 284 4.65 3.85 20.36
N LEU A 285 5.68 4.00 21.21
CA LEU A 285 5.83 3.18 22.41
C LEU A 285 4.66 3.36 23.38
N ASN A 286 4.21 4.61 23.59
CA ASN A 286 3.07 4.88 24.46
C ASN A 286 1.79 4.23 23.94
N TYR A 287 1.56 4.31 22.63
CA TYR A 287 0.46 3.60 21.97
C TYR A 287 0.59 2.09 22.14
N ALA A 288 1.78 1.54 21.86
CA ALA A 288 2.03 0.11 21.97
C ALA A 288 1.75 -0.42 23.39
N LEU A 289 2.15 0.32 24.42
CA LEU A 289 1.90 -0.04 25.81
C LEU A 289 0.44 0.17 26.23
N SER A 290 -0.24 1.21 25.74
CA SER A 290 -1.64 1.46 26.09
C SER A 290 -2.59 0.42 25.49
N HIS A 291 -2.27 -0.09 24.31
CA HIS A 291 -3.05 -1.12 23.61
C HIS A 291 -2.53 -2.55 23.85
N GLN A 292 -1.43 -2.73 24.59
CA GLN A 292 -0.82 -4.03 24.86
C GLN A 292 -0.42 -4.77 23.57
N LEU A 293 0.21 -4.07 22.64
CA LEU A 293 0.67 -4.66 21.38
C LEU A 293 1.56 -5.89 21.60
N GLY A 294 1.50 -6.83 20.68
CA GLY A 294 2.27 -8.08 20.69
C GLY A 294 3.74 -7.93 20.30
N ARG A 295 4.14 -6.83 19.61
CA ARG A 295 5.52 -6.56 19.20
C ARG A 295 5.83 -5.07 19.00
N TYR A 296 7.04 -4.68 19.40
CA TYR A 296 7.60 -3.35 19.16
C TYR A 296 9.09 -3.48 18.83
N THR A 297 9.46 -3.24 17.57
CA THR A 297 10.84 -3.34 17.09
C THR A 297 11.16 -2.22 16.10
N TYR A 298 12.39 -2.20 15.59
CA TYR A 298 12.79 -1.26 14.55
C TYR A 298 14.01 -1.71 13.73
N TRP A 299 14.12 -1.14 12.53
CA TRP A 299 15.28 -1.14 11.65
C TRP A 299 16.12 0.14 11.86
N SER A 300 17.32 0.10 12.43
CA SER A 300 18.03 -1.04 13.01
C SER A 300 19.05 -0.59 14.07
N ALA A 301 19.52 -1.51 14.91
CA ALA A 301 20.55 -1.24 15.92
C ALA A 301 21.90 -0.82 15.28
N ASN A 302 22.17 -1.23 14.04
CA ASN A 302 23.32 -0.73 13.26
C ASN A 302 23.26 0.79 13.08
N ARG A 303 22.06 1.38 13.06
CA ARG A 303 21.86 2.81 12.82
C ARG A 303 21.73 3.64 14.09
N ASP A 304 21.69 2.99 15.25
CA ASP A 304 21.37 3.63 16.54
C ASP A 304 22.54 4.41 17.16
N ARG A 305 23.03 5.39 16.39
CA ARG A 305 24.09 6.33 16.74
C ARG A 305 24.05 7.52 15.79
N GLU A 306 24.52 8.66 16.30
CA GLU A 306 24.58 9.90 15.53
C GLU A 306 25.61 9.80 14.39
N CYS A 307 25.29 10.38 13.23
CA CYS A 307 26.22 10.50 12.10
C CYS A 307 27.24 11.64 12.34
N ASP A 308 28.37 11.62 11.63
CA ASP A 308 29.31 12.74 11.55
C ASP A 308 29.38 13.30 10.11
N PRO A 309 28.91 14.54 9.85
CA PRO A 309 28.22 15.42 10.80
C PRO A 309 26.79 14.94 11.13
N PRO A 310 26.20 15.39 12.25
CA PRO A 310 24.79 15.15 12.56
C PRO A 310 23.86 15.84 11.55
N GLU A 311 22.63 15.36 11.41
CA GLU A 311 21.58 15.98 10.55
C GLU A 311 22.07 16.24 9.12
N ASN A 312 22.86 15.31 8.56
CA ASN A 312 23.50 15.44 7.26
C ASN A 312 22.56 15.26 6.05
N GLN A 313 21.26 15.08 6.31
CA GLN A 313 20.19 14.85 5.33
C GLN A 313 20.37 13.63 4.41
N LYS A 314 21.24 12.70 4.77
CA LYS A 314 21.53 11.49 3.99
C LYS A 314 21.01 10.28 4.70
N LEU A 315 20.42 9.34 3.95
CA LEU A 315 20.18 8.01 4.49
C LEU A 315 21.53 7.33 4.75
N SER A 316 21.61 6.53 5.81
CA SER A 316 22.79 5.75 6.17
C SER A 316 22.37 4.43 6.80
N GLY A 317 23.01 3.33 6.38
CA GLY A 317 22.89 2.03 7.06
C GLY A 317 23.65 1.97 8.39
N GLU A 318 24.56 2.92 8.64
CA GLU A 318 25.47 2.88 9.79
C GLU A 318 25.15 3.88 10.91
N CYS A 319 24.23 4.82 10.67
CA CYS A 319 23.82 5.86 11.63
C CYS A 319 22.45 6.44 11.24
N SER A 320 21.78 7.11 12.16
CA SER A 320 20.37 7.51 12.01
C SER A 320 20.16 8.83 11.26
N SER A 321 21.21 9.62 11.09
CA SER A 321 21.16 10.97 10.52
C SER A 321 20.29 11.96 11.29
N VAL A 322 20.03 11.67 12.57
CA VAL A 322 19.46 12.63 13.53
C VAL A 322 20.40 12.79 14.73
N THR A 323 20.26 13.89 15.46
CA THR A 323 20.99 14.03 16.73
C THR A 323 20.48 13.03 17.76
N GLN A 324 21.39 12.26 18.36
CA GLN A 324 21.07 11.24 19.35
C GLN A 324 22.26 10.87 20.23
N GLN A 325 21.98 10.23 21.36
CA GLN A 325 23.00 9.46 22.08
C GLN A 325 23.16 8.07 21.44
N LYS A 326 24.32 7.42 21.64
CA LYS A 326 24.49 6.02 21.21
C LYS A 326 23.45 5.13 21.89
N TRP A 327 22.81 4.28 21.10
CA TRP A 327 21.86 3.26 21.55
C TRP A 327 20.55 3.82 22.13
N GLU A 328 20.25 5.09 21.87
CA GLU A 328 19.07 5.77 22.43
C GLU A 328 17.76 5.13 21.94
N PHE A 329 17.67 4.76 20.66
CA PHE A 329 16.46 4.13 20.12
C PHE A 329 16.22 2.73 20.69
N THR A 330 17.28 1.96 20.95
CA THR A 330 17.21 0.64 21.59
C THR A 330 16.66 0.70 23.02
N THR A 331 16.72 1.86 23.69
CA THR A 331 16.10 1.99 25.01
C THR A 331 14.58 1.88 24.95
N TYR A 332 13.93 2.23 23.83
CA TYR A 332 12.48 2.09 23.65
C TYR A 332 12.05 0.62 23.54
N THR A 333 12.80 -0.22 22.81
CA THR A 333 12.52 -1.66 22.75
C THR A 333 12.73 -2.31 24.12
N THR A 334 13.76 -1.91 24.85
CA THR A 334 13.97 -2.37 26.23
C THR A 334 12.84 -1.91 27.17
N ALA A 335 12.36 -0.67 27.02
CA ALA A 335 11.26 -0.13 27.81
C ALA A 335 9.94 -0.90 27.55
N PHE A 336 9.69 -1.27 26.29
CA PHE A 336 8.55 -2.13 25.91
C PHE A 336 8.67 -3.51 26.57
N ALA A 337 9.79 -4.21 26.38
CA ALA A 337 10.01 -5.56 26.90
C ALA A 337 9.84 -5.68 28.43
N ASN A 338 10.23 -4.63 29.15
CA ASN A 338 10.14 -4.58 30.62
C ASN A 338 8.73 -4.26 31.14
N GLN A 339 7.86 -3.67 30.32
CA GLN A 339 6.52 -3.20 30.72
C GLN A 339 5.38 -4.07 30.20
N THR A 340 5.63 -4.86 29.15
CA THR A 340 4.65 -5.86 28.69
C THR A 340 4.65 -7.06 29.63
N THR A 341 3.48 -7.65 29.85
CA THR A 341 3.33 -8.94 30.54
C THR A 341 2.89 -9.98 29.52
N VAL A 342 3.60 -11.10 29.44
CA VAL A 342 3.22 -12.20 28.52
C VAL A 342 1.85 -12.74 28.92
N VAL A 343 0.89 -12.70 27.99
CA VAL A 343 -0.31 -13.52 28.06
C VAL A 343 -0.01 -14.78 27.25
N ASP A 344 0.11 -15.94 27.90
CA ASP A 344 0.26 -17.20 27.17
C ASP A 344 -1.02 -17.45 26.34
N PRO A 345 -0.91 -17.91 25.08
CA PRO A 345 -2.07 -18.22 24.27
C PRO A 345 -2.90 -19.33 24.94
N PRO A 346 -4.25 -19.25 24.93
CA PRO A 346 -5.08 -20.39 25.32
C PRO A 346 -4.70 -21.60 24.45
N THR A 347 -4.37 -22.72 25.08
CA THR A 347 -3.96 -23.97 24.39
C THR A 347 -5.12 -24.72 23.75
N THR A 348 -6.24 -24.04 23.48
CA THR A 348 -7.39 -24.57 22.77
C THR A 348 -7.91 -23.52 21.79
N PRO A 349 -8.11 -23.86 20.51
CA PRO A 349 -8.91 -23.04 19.60
C PRO A 349 -10.26 -22.72 20.28
N PRO A 350 -10.83 -21.51 20.15
CA PRO A 350 -12.17 -21.24 20.66
C PRO A 350 -13.20 -22.11 19.91
N GLY A 351 -13.44 -23.31 20.45
CA GLY A 351 -14.68 -24.05 20.29
C GLY A 351 -15.67 -23.54 21.33
N GLY A 352 -16.92 -23.38 20.91
CA GLY A 352 -17.94 -22.60 21.60
C GLY A 352 -18.38 -23.08 23.00
N GLY A 353 -19.08 -22.18 23.68
CA GLY A 353 -19.76 -22.43 24.94
C GLY A 353 -20.12 -21.13 25.63
N GLY A 354 -21.31 -20.58 25.33
CA GLY A 354 -21.83 -19.39 26.00
C GLY A 354 -22.15 -19.64 27.48
N THR A 355 -21.96 -18.61 28.29
CA THR A 355 -22.62 -18.50 29.60
C THR A 355 -22.90 -17.05 29.94
N ASP A 356 -24.16 -16.72 30.15
CA ASP A 356 -24.55 -15.91 31.31
C ASP A 356 -25.81 -16.54 31.95
N PRO A 357 -25.91 -16.62 33.29
CA PRO A 357 -27.06 -17.16 33.98
C PRO A 357 -28.09 -16.07 34.29
N GLY A 358 -29.28 -16.16 33.70
CA GLY A 358 -30.51 -16.09 34.50
C GLY A 358 -31.28 -14.77 34.64
N THR A 359 -31.35 -13.89 33.65
CA THR A 359 -32.30 -12.73 33.68
C THR A 359 -33.18 -12.55 32.44
N CYS A 360 -32.89 -13.22 31.32
CA CYS A 360 -33.71 -13.16 30.10
C CYS A 360 -34.64 -14.38 29.97
N ALA A 361 -35.83 -14.19 29.37
CA ALA A 361 -36.78 -15.28 29.12
C ALA A 361 -36.47 -16.08 27.83
N ALA A 362 -35.79 -15.46 26.86
CA ALA A 362 -35.30 -16.10 25.64
C ALA A 362 -34.11 -17.03 25.93
N ALA A 363 -33.89 -18.03 25.08
CA ALA A 363 -32.77 -18.96 25.22
C ALA A 363 -31.43 -18.27 24.91
N ALA A 364 -30.34 -18.65 25.60
CA ALA A 364 -29.03 -18.10 25.32
C ALA A 364 -28.63 -18.31 23.85
N TRP A 365 -28.09 -17.27 23.22
CA TRP A 365 -27.55 -17.37 21.86
C TRP A 365 -26.42 -18.40 21.83
N ASP A 366 -26.49 -19.28 20.84
CA ASP A 366 -25.57 -20.38 20.59
C ASP A 366 -25.02 -20.22 19.18
N ALA A 367 -23.73 -19.95 19.08
CA ALA A 367 -23.02 -19.75 17.82
C ALA A 367 -23.14 -20.93 16.83
N SER A 368 -23.44 -22.13 17.32
CA SER A 368 -23.59 -23.31 16.48
C SER A 368 -25.03 -23.52 15.98
N ALA A 369 -26.01 -22.86 16.58
CA ALA A 369 -27.40 -22.95 16.18
C ALA A 369 -27.70 -22.11 14.94
N VAL A 370 -28.61 -22.63 14.12
CA VAL A 370 -29.19 -21.90 12.99
C VAL A 370 -30.44 -21.20 13.48
N TYR A 371 -30.54 -19.90 13.23
CA TYR A 371 -31.69 -19.07 13.53
C TYR A 371 -32.28 -18.52 12.24
N THR A 372 -33.60 -18.37 12.20
CA THR A 372 -34.36 -17.80 11.09
C THR A 372 -35.16 -16.59 11.55
N ALA A 373 -35.72 -15.83 10.60
CA ALA A 373 -36.47 -14.61 10.89
C ALA A 373 -37.55 -14.84 11.97
N GLY A 374 -37.47 -14.09 13.06
CA GLY A 374 -38.37 -14.16 14.20
C GLY A 374 -37.92 -15.04 15.37
N ASP A 375 -36.80 -15.76 15.26
CA ASP A 375 -36.24 -16.50 16.39
C ASP A 375 -35.62 -15.55 17.43
N GLU A 376 -35.94 -15.76 18.71
CA GLU A 376 -35.49 -14.92 19.83
C GLU A 376 -34.39 -15.61 20.65
N VAL A 377 -33.35 -14.86 21.00
CA VAL A 377 -32.23 -15.29 21.85
C VAL A 377 -31.88 -14.25 22.89
N SER A 378 -31.21 -14.66 23.97
CA SER A 378 -30.61 -13.77 24.95
C SER A 378 -29.10 -13.73 24.79
N TYR A 379 -28.53 -12.52 24.74
CA TYR A 379 -27.09 -12.30 24.70
C TYR A 379 -26.76 -10.96 25.34
N ASP A 380 -25.71 -10.92 26.16
CA ASP A 380 -25.22 -9.73 26.87
C ASP A 380 -26.30 -8.96 27.67
N GLY A 381 -27.16 -9.71 28.38
CA GLY A 381 -28.23 -9.11 29.17
C GLY A 381 -29.34 -8.44 28.35
N HIS A 382 -29.41 -8.68 27.04
CA HIS A 382 -30.43 -8.18 26.13
C HIS A 382 -31.20 -9.32 25.46
N THR A 383 -32.44 -9.04 25.03
CA THR A 383 -33.21 -9.94 24.15
C THR A 383 -32.98 -9.51 22.70
N TRP A 384 -32.77 -10.48 21.82
CA TRP A 384 -32.47 -10.23 20.41
C TRP A 384 -33.36 -11.07 19.50
N THR A 385 -33.86 -10.48 18.41
CA THR A 385 -34.65 -11.16 17.38
C THR A 385 -33.86 -11.28 16.08
N ALA A 386 -33.80 -12.48 15.49
CA ALA A 386 -33.20 -12.70 14.18
C ALA A 386 -34.07 -12.06 13.08
N LYS A 387 -33.47 -11.24 12.21
CA LYS A 387 -34.14 -10.57 11.08
C LYS A 387 -34.24 -11.48 9.84
N TRP A 388 -33.30 -12.41 9.68
CA TRP A 388 -33.22 -13.40 8.61
C TRP A 388 -32.37 -14.61 9.05
N TRP A 389 -32.12 -15.55 8.15
CA TRP A 389 -31.30 -16.74 8.43
C TRP A 389 -29.88 -16.36 8.88
N THR A 390 -29.40 -16.93 9.99
CA THR A 390 -28.07 -16.64 10.57
C THR A 390 -27.55 -17.86 11.36
N GLN A 391 -26.22 -18.04 11.37
CA GLN A 391 -25.52 -19.05 12.15
C GLN A 391 -24.11 -18.53 12.49
N GLY A 392 -23.81 -18.41 13.78
CA GLY A 392 -22.47 -18.00 14.24
C GLY A 392 -22.25 -16.50 14.33
N GLU A 393 -23.11 -15.66 13.72
CA GLU A 393 -23.05 -14.21 13.94
C GLU A 393 -23.57 -13.83 15.33
N THR A 394 -22.76 -13.14 16.13
CA THR A 394 -23.10 -12.75 17.50
C THR A 394 -24.10 -11.58 17.55
N PRO A 395 -25.18 -11.66 18.35
CA PRO A 395 -26.11 -10.53 18.53
C PRO A 395 -25.39 -9.29 19.06
N GLY A 396 -25.60 -8.14 18.41
CA GLY A 396 -24.97 -6.87 18.76
C GLY A 396 -23.57 -6.62 18.17
N ALA A 397 -22.95 -7.59 17.49
CA ALA A 397 -21.61 -7.44 16.93
C ALA A 397 -21.52 -6.50 15.70
N ALA A 398 -22.64 -6.25 15.01
CA ALA A 398 -22.70 -5.35 13.87
C ALA A 398 -24.07 -4.67 13.79
N GLU A 399 -24.11 -3.34 13.59
CA GLU A 399 -25.34 -2.52 13.52
C GLU A 399 -26.30 -3.00 12.41
N TRP A 400 -25.75 -3.47 11.29
CA TRP A 400 -26.50 -4.04 10.15
C TRP A 400 -26.55 -5.58 10.16
N GLY A 401 -26.07 -6.21 11.22
CA GLY A 401 -26.00 -7.66 11.37
C GLY A 401 -27.38 -8.33 11.43
N PRO A 402 -27.46 -9.66 11.48
CA PRO A 402 -28.73 -10.39 11.39
C PRO A 402 -29.64 -10.24 12.62
N TRP A 403 -29.17 -9.59 13.70
CA TRP A 403 -29.89 -9.46 14.96
C TRP A 403 -30.46 -8.05 15.16
N GLN A 404 -31.66 -7.99 15.73
CA GLN A 404 -32.30 -6.78 16.23
C GLN A 404 -32.29 -6.79 17.75
N ASP A 405 -31.84 -5.70 18.38
CA ASP A 405 -31.89 -5.53 19.83
C ASP A 405 -33.33 -5.17 20.27
N ASP A 406 -33.91 -5.98 21.15
CA ASP A 406 -35.22 -5.76 21.76
C ASP A 406 -35.12 -5.13 23.16
N GLY A 407 -33.90 -4.87 23.63
CA GLY A 407 -33.58 -4.14 24.86
C GLY A 407 -33.12 -5.03 26.01
N ALA A 408 -32.62 -4.37 27.06
CA ALA A 408 -32.08 -5.00 28.26
C ALA A 408 -33.12 -5.82 29.04
N CYS A 409 -32.69 -6.99 29.51
CA CYS A 409 -33.43 -7.92 30.34
C CYS A 409 -33.51 -7.41 31.79
N GLY A 410 -34.64 -6.78 32.14
CA GLY A 410 -35.00 -6.44 33.52
C GLY A 410 -34.46 -5.09 34.01
N GLY A 411 -35.34 -4.09 34.12
CA GLY A 411 -34.96 -2.72 34.49
C GLY A 411 -34.54 -2.51 35.95
N GLY A 412 -33.66 -1.51 36.19
CA GLY A 412 -33.47 -0.90 37.51
C GLY A 412 -32.11 -0.22 37.81
N GLY A 413 -31.91 0.99 37.26
CA GLY A 413 -31.15 2.18 37.71
C GLY A 413 -30.08 2.19 38.83
N GLY A 414 -29.05 3.04 38.61
CA GLY A 414 -28.20 3.60 39.67
C GLY A 414 -27.27 4.76 39.23
N GLY A 415 -27.68 6.02 39.47
CA GLY A 415 -26.80 6.97 40.19
C GLY A 415 -26.17 8.19 39.51
N GLY A 416 -26.42 8.51 38.25
CA GLY A 416 -26.05 9.82 37.67
C GLY A 416 -27.28 10.57 37.17
N THR A 417 -27.15 11.86 36.85
CA THR A 417 -28.14 12.57 36.03
C THR A 417 -27.68 12.54 34.58
N ALA A 418 -28.59 12.25 33.64
CA ALA A 418 -28.30 12.37 32.22
C ALA A 418 -27.72 13.76 31.88
N PRO A 419 -26.87 13.88 30.84
CA PRO A 419 -26.25 15.15 30.50
C PRO A 419 -27.29 16.23 30.15
N ALA A 420 -26.88 17.49 30.19
CA ALA A 420 -27.68 18.56 29.57
C ALA A 420 -27.64 18.43 28.04
N ALA A 421 -28.59 19.07 27.34
CA ALA A 421 -28.58 19.07 25.87
C ALA A 421 -27.29 19.74 25.34
N PRO A 422 -26.66 19.20 24.28
CA PRO A 422 -25.64 19.92 23.54
C PRO A 422 -26.18 21.26 23.01
N THR A 423 -25.28 22.20 22.73
CA THR A 423 -25.66 23.54 22.23
C THR A 423 -24.88 23.90 20.97
N GLY A 424 -25.32 24.93 20.24
CA GLY A 424 -24.59 25.42 19.07
C GLY A 424 -24.46 24.41 17.93
N LEU A 425 -25.47 23.54 17.74
CA LEU A 425 -25.52 22.63 16.60
C LEU A 425 -25.49 23.45 15.30
N THR A 426 -24.62 23.05 14.39
CA THR A 426 -24.50 23.57 13.02
C THR A 426 -24.54 22.40 12.06
N ALA A 427 -25.13 22.61 10.88
CA ALA A 427 -25.20 21.63 9.82
C ALA A 427 -24.79 22.28 8.50
N ILE A 428 -23.85 21.67 7.79
CA ILE A 428 -23.31 22.15 6.53
C ILE A 428 -23.41 20.98 5.55
N ALA A 429 -24.15 21.14 4.45
CA ALA A 429 -24.11 20.17 3.37
C ALA A 429 -22.73 20.22 2.72
N THR A 430 -21.95 19.15 2.86
CA THR A 430 -20.60 19.03 2.29
C THR A 430 -20.63 18.36 0.92
N GLY A 431 -21.78 17.82 0.53
CA GLY A 431 -22.02 17.23 -0.78
C GLY A 431 -23.49 16.86 -0.96
N ALA A 432 -23.84 16.39 -2.15
CA ALA A 432 -25.24 16.15 -2.52
C ALA A 432 -25.93 15.04 -1.71
N THR A 433 -25.15 14.19 -1.07
CA THR A 433 -25.65 13.10 -0.24
C THR A 433 -25.04 13.13 1.15
N THR A 434 -24.36 14.22 1.51
CA THR A 434 -23.56 14.32 2.74
C THR A 434 -23.74 15.65 3.46
N VAL A 435 -23.88 15.58 4.78
CA VAL A 435 -23.97 16.73 5.69
C VAL A 435 -22.97 16.54 6.83
N ALA A 436 -22.12 17.53 7.06
CA ALA A 436 -21.30 17.63 8.26
C ALA A 436 -22.05 18.39 9.36
N LEU A 437 -21.98 17.86 10.57
CA LEU A 437 -22.57 18.40 11.79
C LEU A 437 -21.47 18.72 12.79
N ALA A 438 -21.61 19.83 13.51
CA ALA A 438 -20.75 20.17 14.65
C ALA A 438 -21.56 20.86 15.74
N TRP A 439 -21.22 20.61 17.01
CA TRP A 439 -21.90 21.18 18.18
C TRP A 439 -20.94 21.43 19.33
N THR A 440 -21.45 22.04 20.40
CA THR A 440 -20.73 22.26 21.67
C THR A 440 -21.21 21.27 22.72
N ALA A 441 -20.27 20.56 23.33
CA ALA A 441 -20.52 19.63 24.42
C ALA A 441 -21.18 20.33 25.64
N PRO A 442 -22.15 19.69 26.32
CA PRO A 442 -22.64 20.17 27.62
C PRO A 442 -21.56 19.96 28.70
N ALA A 443 -21.66 20.71 29.81
CA ALA A 443 -20.79 20.49 30.96
C ALA A 443 -21.13 19.16 31.67
N GLY A 444 -20.10 18.42 32.11
CA GLY A 444 -20.24 17.14 32.81
C GLY A 444 -19.71 15.95 32.00
N THR A 445 -19.95 14.74 32.49
CA THR A 445 -19.54 13.50 31.80
C THR A 445 -20.48 13.20 30.64
N VAL A 446 -19.91 13.07 29.44
CA VAL A 446 -20.58 12.63 28.22
C VAL A 446 -19.75 11.50 27.65
N ASP A 447 -20.37 10.34 27.46
CA ASP A 447 -19.73 9.13 26.93
C ASP A 447 -19.89 9.06 25.40
N SER A 448 -21.01 9.58 24.87
CA SER A 448 -21.27 9.67 23.43
C SER A 448 -22.40 10.67 23.11
N TYR A 449 -22.70 10.86 21.83
CA TYR A 449 -23.80 11.68 21.32
C TYR A 449 -24.67 10.88 20.37
N ASN A 450 -25.99 11.05 20.39
CA ASN A 450 -26.87 10.48 19.35
C ASN A 450 -27.26 11.57 18.35
N ILE A 451 -27.19 11.26 17.06
CA ILE A 451 -27.58 12.12 15.95
C ILE A 451 -28.95 11.68 15.46
N TYR A 452 -29.86 12.63 15.36
CA TYR A 452 -31.22 12.42 14.87
C TYR A 452 -31.43 13.17 13.56
N GLN A 453 -32.05 12.49 12.59
CA GLN A 453 -32.48 13.05 11.32
C GLN A 453 -34.00 12.88 11.21
N ASP A 454 -34.71 13.97 10.95
CA ASP A 454 -36.17 14.02 10.79
C ASP A 454 -36.95 13.31 11.93
N GLY A 455 -36.39 13.38 13.15
CA GLY A 455 -36.96 12.81 14.36
C GLY A 455 -36.52 11.37 14.69
N GLY A 456 -35.90 10.64 13.75
CA GLY A 456 -35.34 9.30 13.97
C GLY A 456 -33.85 9.36 14.30
N LYS A 457 -33.36 8.47 15.19
CA LYS A 457 -31.92 8.34 15.45
C LYS A 457 -31.27 7.70 14.21
N VAL A 458 -30.22 8.32 13.67
CA VAL A 458 -29.53 7.85 12.47
C VAL A 458 -28.06 7.50 12.69
N SER A 459 -27.44 7.99 13.76
CA SER A 459 -26.04 7.69 14.08
C SER A 459 -25.71 8.05 15.52
N SER A 460 -24.50 7.72 15.97
CA SER A 460 -23.91 8.16 17.24
C SER A 460 -22.45 8.62 17.02
N ALA A 461 -21.94 9.51 17.87
CA ALA A 461 -20.56 10.02 17.80
C ALA A 461 -19.90 10.06 19.18
N SER A 462 -18.60 9.81 19.26
CA SER A 462 -17.80 9.95 20.49
C SER A 462 -17.24 11.38 20.68
N GLY A 463 -17.18 12.17 19.60
CA GLY A 463 -16.76 13.58 19.59
C GLY A 463 -17.91 14.55 19.31
N THR A 464 -17.61 15.86 19.24
CA THR A 464 -18.61 16.93 19.06
C THR A 464 -18.90 17.28 17.59
N SER A 465 -18.70 16.33 16.70
CA SER A 465 -18.96 16.44 15.26
C SER A 465 -19.32 15.08 14.67
N ALA A 466 -20.10 15.08 13.59
CA ALA A 466 -20.47 13.88 12.86
C ALA A 466 -20.71 14.19 11.37
N THR A 467 -20.57 13.20 10.50
CA THR A 467 -20.97 13.30 9.09
C THR A 467 -22.09 12.32 8.82
N VAL A 468 -23.19 12.80 8.25
CA VAL A 468 -24.33 11.97 7.82
C VAL A 468 -24.28 11.86 6.30
N SER A 469 -24.15 10.63 5.81
CA SER A 469 -24.06 10.28 4.39
C SER A 469 -25.32 9.52 3.91
N GLY A 470 -25.40 9.20 2.62
CA GLY A 470 -26.54 8.46 2.04
C GLY A 470 -27.83 9.29 1.95
N LEU A 471 -27.73 10.61 2.06
CA LEU A 471 -28.86 11.53 1.93
C LEU A 471 -29.28 11.66 0.46
N THR A 472 -30.54 12.01 0.22
CA THR A 472 -31.03 12.33 -1.13
C THR A 472 -30.65 13.77 -1.46
N ALA A 473 -30.15 14.01 -2.68
CA ALA A 473 -29.85 15.35 -3.16
C ALA A 473 -31.10 16.24 -3.20
N GLN A 474 -30.91 17.56 -3.08
CA GLN A 474 -31.99 18.55 -3.08
C GLN A 474 -33.07 18.30 -2.02
N THR A 475 -32.73 17.60 -0.94
CA THR A 475 -33.68 17.27 0.13
C THR A 475 -33.32 18.02 1.38
N THR A 476 -34.32 18.63 2.02
CA THR A 476 -34.14 19.33 3.29
C THR A 476 -34.31 18.34 4.42
N TYR A 477 -33.27 18.21 5.23
CA TYR A 477 -33.24 17.36 6.42
C TYR A 477 -33.19 18.23 7.67
N GLN A 478 -33.82 17.75 8.74
CA GLN A 478 -33.65 18.33 10.08
C GLN A 478 -32.75 17.47 10.95
N PHE A 479 -31.71 18.07 11.51
CA PHE A 479 -30.80 17.42 12.43
C PHE A 479 -30.95 17.92 13.86
N GLN A 480 -30.86 16.99 14.80
CA GLN A 480 -30.79 17.25 16.25
C GLN A 480 -29.76 16.31 16.88
N VAL A 481 -29.17 16.72 18.01
CA VAL A 481 -28.19 15.91 18.73
C VAL A 481 -28.56 15.82 20.21
N THR A 482 -28.28 14.68 20.84
CA THR A 482 -28.32 14.48 22.31
C THR A 482 -26.94 14.07 22.80
N ALA A 483 -26.67 14.26 24.09
CA ALA A 483 -25.52 13.69 24.78
C ALA A 483 -25.98 12.50 25.63
N VAL A 484 -25.16 11.47 25.72
CA VAL A 484 -25.45 10.22 26.43
C VAL A 484 -24.36 9.97 27.46
N ASN A 485 -24.74 9.53 28.65
CA ASN A 485 -23.82 8.90 29.59
C ASN A 485 -24.49 7.70 30.26
N ALA A 486 -23.77 7.03 31.18
CA ALA A 486 -24.28 5.91 31.97
C ALA A 486 -25.61 6.17 32.72
N ALA A 487 -26.01 7.44 32.92
CA ALA A 487 -27.28 7.81 33.55
C ALA A 487 -28.44 8.05 32.58
N GLY A 488 -28.16 8.09 31.28
CA GLY A 488 -29.16 8.22 30.23
C GLY A 488 -28.85 9.30 29.22
N GLU A 489 -29.84 9.54 28.35
CA GLU A 489 -29.75 10.47 27.23
C GLU A 489 -30.34 11.85 27.60
N SER A 490 -29.66 12.90 27.17
CA SER A 490 -30.10 14.29 27.35
C SER A 490 -31.34 14.62 26.51
N PRO A 491 -32.02 15.75 26.76
CA PRO A 491 -32.90 16.35 25.77
C PRO A 491 -32.15 16.65 24.44
N LYS A 492 -32.88 16.66 23.32
CA LYS A 492 -32.36 17.04 22.00
C LYS A 492 -32.01 18.52 21.94
N THR A 493 -31.01 18.89 21.14
CA THR A 493 -30.78 20.27 20.71
C THR A 493 -32.00 20.84 19.99
N ASP A 494 -32.01 22.17 19.80
CA ASP A 494 -32.85 22.77 18.76
C ASP A 494 -32.50 22.15 17.40
N ALA A 495 -33.51 22.00 16.54
CA ALA A 495 -33.33 21.41 15.22
C ALA A 495 -32.67 22.41 14.27
N VAL A 496 -31.72 21.92 13.47
CA VAL A 496 -31.10 22.66 12.38
C VAL A 496 -31.51 22.03 11.07
N SER A 497 -32.07 22.83 10.16
CA SER A 497 -32.39 22.38 8.80
C SER A 497 -31.23 22.64 7.85
N VAL A 498 -30.95 21.67 6.99
CA VAL A 498 -29.97 21.80 5.91
C VAL A 498 -30.52 21.13 4.65
N THR A 499 -30.34 21.77 3.51
CA THR A 499 -30.73 21.23 2.21
C THR A 499 -29.47 20.72 1.52
N THR A 500 -29.44 19.43 1.19
CA THR A 500 -28.35 18.85 0.40
C THR A 500 -28.35 19.47 -1.01
N PRO A 501 -27.18 19.84 -1.57
CA PRO A 501 -27.09 20.36 -2.93
C PRO A 501 -27.41 19.27 -3.97
N THR A 502 -27.52 19.66 -5.24
CA THR A 502 -27.47 18.72 -6.37
C THR A 502 -26.13 17.97 -6.41
N GLY A 503 -26.13 16.74 -6.95
CA GLY A 503 -24.97 15.86 -7.19
C GLY A 503 -23.75 16.56 -7.78
N GLY A 504 -22.94 17.21 -6.96
CA GLY A 504 -21.70 17.90 -7.30
C GLY A 504 -21.28 18.81 -6.15
N GLY A 505 -20.28 18.42 -5.36
CA GLY A 505 -19.68 19.26 -4.32
C GLY A 505 -18.25 19.62 -4.71
N GLY A 506 -17.71 20.80 -4.48
CA GLY A 506 -18.25 22.02 -3.91
C GLY A 506 -17.09 22.98 -3.67
N SER A 507 -17.16 24.19 -4.21
CA SER A 507 -16.50 25.39 -3.70
C SER A 507 -17.25 26.58 -4.30
N GLY A 508 -17.56 27.57 -3.47
CA GLY A 508 -18.23 28.77 -3.92
C GLY A 508 -17.38 29.51 -4.95
N ASP A 509 -17.76 29.40 -6.21
CA ASP A 509 -17.65 30.48 -7.18
C ASP A 509 -19.04 30.66 -7.82
N GLY A 510 -19.36 31.88 -8.22
CA GLY A 510 -20.71 32.30 -8.57
C GLY A 510 -21.37 31.40 -9.62
N ASP A 511 -22.70 31.24 -9.48
CA ASP A 511 -23.66 30.87 -10.53
C ASP A 511 -23.04 30.42 -11.88
N THR A 512 -22.74 29.13 -12.00
CA THR A 512 -22.48 28.46 -13.28
C THR A 512 -23.61 27.51 -13.67
N SER A 513 -24.82 27.69 -13.10
CA SER A 513 -26.05 27.03 -13.57
C SER A 513 -26.40 27.39 -15.04
N GLY A 514 -25.57 28.19 -15.70
CA GLY A 514 -25.61 28.48 -17.14
C GLY A 514 -24.63 27.71 -18.05
N TYR A 515 -23.69 26.89 -17.56
CA TYR A 515 -22.60 26.37 -18.42
C TYR A 515 -22.60 24.89 -18.79
N ILE A 516 -23.51 24.07 -18.25
CA ILE A 516 -23.83 22.75 -18.84
C ILE A 516 -25.31 22.72 -19.20
N ASN A 517 -25.73 23.68 -20.02
CA ASN A 517 -26.98 23.60 -20.75
C ASN A 517 -26.64 23.43 -22.22
N GLY A 518 -26.58 22.17 -22.64
CA GLY A 518 -26.50 21.75 -24.04
C GLY A 518 -25.22 22.19 -24.72
N SER A 519 -24.25 21.27 -24.83
CA SER A 519 -23.39 21.30 -26.01
C SER A 519 -24.30 21.42 -27.22
N GLY A 520 -24.04 22.46 -28.02
CA GLY A 520 -24.64 22.51 -29.35
C GLY A 520 -24.28 21.22 -30.07
N ALA A 521 -25.07 20.81 -31.06
CA ALA A 521 -24.69 19.69 -31.90
C ALA A 521 -23.26 19.93 -32.47
N GLY A 522 -22.22 19.32 -31.87
CA GLY A 522 -20.82 19.54 -32.24
C GLY A 522 -19.74 19.50 -31.14
N ASP A 523 -20.02 19.79 -29.86
CA ASP A 523 -18.96 19.81 -28.83
C ASP A 523 -18.58 18.40 -28.33
N LYS A 524 -17.33 18.23 -27.84
CA LYS A 524 -16.78 16.93 -27.41
C LYS A 524 -16.27 16.96 -25.96
N ASN A 525 -16.70 15.99 -25.16
CA ASN A 525 -16.21 15.75 -23.80
C ASN A 525 -15.22 14.58 -23.81
N ILE A 526 -13.95 14.87 -23.56
CA ILE A 526 -12.85 13.91 -23.65
C ILE A 526 -12.12 13.88 -22.30
N ILE A 527 -11.80 12.68 -21.83
CA ILE A 527 -11.03 12.46 -20.60
C ILE A 527 -9.87 11.51 -20.86
N TYR A 528 -8.85 11.55 -20.00
CA TYR A 528 -7.83 10.50 -19.89
C TYR A 528 -8.20 9.55 -18.74
N PHE A 529 -7.83 8.27 -18.86
CA PHE A 529 -7.96 7.28 -17.79
C PHE A 529 -6.70 6.44 -17.69
N ASP A 530 -5.89 6.77 -16.69
CA ASP A 530 -4.57 6.18 -16.51
C ASP A 530 -4.67 4.70 -16.16
N GLN A 531 -3.90 3.86 -16.86
CA GLN A 531 -3.82 2.41 -16.61
C GLN A 531 -3.52 2.09 -15.13
N TRP A 532 -2.71 2.92 -14.46
CA TRP A 532 -2.29 2.73 -13.07
C TRP A 532 -3.28 3.27 -12.02
N SER A 533 -4.42 3.86 -12.45
CA SER A 533 -5.44 4.42 -11.54
C SER A 533 -6.01 3.40 -10.54
N ILE A 534 -5.90 2.11 -10.86
CA ILE A 534 -6.51 1.03 -10.08
C ILE A 534 -5.68 0.58 -8.85
N TYR A 535 -4.49 1.14 -8.67
CA TYR A 535 -3.61 0.85 -7.53
C TYR A 535 -3.88 1.82 -6.38
N GLN A 536 -2.93 2.70 -6.07
CA GLN A 536 -3.00 3.62 -4.92
C GLN A 536 -4.18 4.58 -5.00
N ASN A 537 -4.58 4.99 -6.21
CA ASN A 537 -5.72 5.89 -6.40
C ASN A 537 -7.06 5.19 -6.14
N ALA A 538 -7.10 3.85 -6.19
CA ALA A 538 -8.30 3.04 -6.06
C ALA A 538 -9.46 3.57 -6.92
N TYR A 539 -9.13 4.06 -8.12
CA TYR A 539 -10.08 4.66 -9.05
C TYR A 539 -10.27 3.72 -10.25
N TYR A 540 -11.47 3.18 -10.37
CA TYR A 540 -11.80 2.12 -11.32
C TYR A 540 -12.72 2.66 -12.41
N LEU A 541 -12.81 1.97 -13.56
CA LEU A 541 -13.77 2.35 -14.61
C LEU A 541 -15.23 2.30 -14.13
N LYS A 542 -15.51 1.56 -13.06
CA LYS A 542 -16.79 1.60 -12.35
C LYS A 542 -17.15 3.00 -11.85
N ASP A 543 -16.18 3.78 -11.41
CA ASP A 543 -16.41 5.14 -10.90
C ASP A 543 -16.83 6.12 -12.02
N LEU A 544 -16.48 5.80 -13.27
CA LEU A 544 -16.87 6.53 -14.48
C LEU A 544 -18.25 6.13 -15.02
N ASP A 545 -18.78 4.95 -14.70
CA ASP A 545 -20.07 4.42 -15.21
C ASP A 545 -21.22 5.44 -15.08
N ARG A 546 -21.29 6.15 -13.95
CA ARG A 546 -22.33 7.17 -13.71
C ARG A 546 -22.21 8.44 -14.56
N TYR A 547 -21.05 8.67 -15.18
CA TYR A 547 -20.76 9.85 -16.03
C TYR A 547 -20.55 9.47 -17.50
N ALA A 548 -20.53 8.17 -17.83
CA ALA A 548 -20.12 7.67 -19.13
C ALA A 548 -21.03 8.10 -20.29
N ASP A 549 -22.29 8.48 -20.01
CA ASP A 549 -23.19 9.06 -21.01
C ASP A 549 -22.87 10.52 -21.36
N ASP A 550 -22.15 11.24 -20.48
CA ASP A 550 -21.68 12.61 -20.70
C ASP A 550 -20.27 12.65 -21.31
N ILE A 551 -19.60 11.50 -21.46
CA ILE A 551 -18.26 11.37 -22.02
C ILE A 551 -18.36 10.87 -23.46
N ASP A 552 -17.76 11.60 -24.40
CA ASP A 552 -17.71 11.15 -25.81
C ASP A 552 -16.58 10.15 -26.03
N VAL A 553 -15.39 10.45 -25.48
CA VAL A 553 -14.16 9.68 -25.72
C VAL A 553 -13.34 9.55 -24.45
N ILE A 554 -12.89 8.33 -24.14
CA ILE A 554 -11.82 8.07 -23.17
C ILE A 554 -10.52 7.85 -23.96
N ASN A 555 -9.51 8.65 -23.65
CA ASN A 555 -8.13 8.39 -24.01
C ASN A 555 -7.56 7.47 -22.93
N TYR A 556 -7.44 6.18 -23.23
CA TYR A 556 -6.86 5.22 -22.27
C TYR A 556 -5.35 5.25 -22.41
N ASP A 557 -4.64 5.49 -21.31
CA ASP A 557 -3.24 5.87 -21.33
C ASP A 557 -2.37 5.02 -20.37
N PHE A 558 -1.16 4.57 -20.76
CA PHE A 558 -0.46 4.80 -22.03
C PHE A 558 0.10 3.49 -22.62
N ALA A 559 -0.09 3.31 -23.93
CA ALA A 559 0.69 2.36 -24.71
C ALA A 559 2.10 2.93 -25.01
N ASN A 560 3.10 2.04 -25.07
CA ASN A 560 4.50 2.40 -25.26
C ASN A 560 5.10 1.82 -26.56
N ILE A 561 6.27 2.34 -26.96
CA ILE A 561 7.02 1.93 -28.15
C ILE A 561 8.25 1.11 -27.73
N ASP A 562 8.35 -0.13 -28.23
CA ASP A 562 9.42 -1.04 -27.83
C ASP A 562 10.80 -0.48 -28.23
N PRO A 563 11.78 -0.46 -27.31
CA PRO A 563 13.11 0.11 -27.53
C PRO A 563 13.92 -0.60 -28.63
N ASN A 564 13.58 -1.82 -29.02
CA ASN A 564 14.33 -2.60 -30.00
C ASN A 564 13.58 -2.69 -31.34
N SER A 565 12.32 -3.10 -31.31
CA SER A 565 11.53 -3.34 -32.53
C SER A 565 10.89 -2.07 -33.07
N LYS A 566 10.74 -1.00 -32.27
CA LYS A 566 10.00 0.22 -32.62
C LYS A 566 8.56 -0.07 -33.02
N THR A 567 7.91 -0.95 -32.25
CA THR A 567 6.51 -1.37 -32.41
C THR A 567 5.75 -1.13 -31.11
N CYS A 568 4.43 -1.06 -31.16
CA CYS A 568 3.63 -1.16 -29.93
C CYS A 568 3.93 -2.49 -29.21
N PHE A 569 3.94 -2.47 -27.88
CA PHE A 569 4.15 -3.64 -27.05
C PHE A 569 3.37 -3.52 -25.74
N GLU A 570 3.23 -4.65 -25.07
CA GLU A 570 2.70 -4.77 -23.71
C GLU A 570 3.77 -5.43 -22.83
N ALA A 571 3.90 -4.96 -21.61
CA ALA A 571 4.83 -5.50 -20.62
C ALA A 571 4.26 -5.33 -19.21
N THR A 572 4.75 -6.11 -18.26
CA THR A 572 4.53 -5.85 -16.83
C THR A 572 5.83 -5.30 -16.26
N LYS A 573 6.03 -3.99 -16.43
CA LYS A 573 7.23 -3.29 -15.99
C LYS A 573 6.90 -1.83 -15.69
N ALA A 574 6.99 -1.44 -14.42
CA ALA A 574 6.83 -0.05 -14.03
C ALA A 574 7.89 0.85 -14.67
N SER A 575 7.52 2.10 -14.95
CA SER A 575 8.48 3.17 -15.21
C SER A 575 9.25 3.52 -13.94
N THR A 576 10.41 4.16 -14.07
CA THR A 576 11.10 4.74 -12.90
C THR A 576 10.18 5.79 -12.25
N PRO A 577 9.79 5.65 -10.97
CA PRO A 577 8.86 6.57 -10.32
C PRO A 577 9.55 7.88 -9.90
N ASP A 578 8.76 8.92 -9.71
CA ASP A 578 9.23 10.19 -9.17
C ASP A 578 9.66 10.09 -7.69
N PRO A 579 10.63 10.90 -7.25
CA PRO A 579 11.30 11.99 -8.00
C PRO A 579 12.48 11.52 -8.89
N GLY A 580 12.77 10.22 -8.95
CA GLY A 580 13.87 9.68 -9.76
C GLY A 580 13.59 9.70 -11.26
N GLY A 581 12.32 9.47 -11.64
CA GLY A 581 11.83 9.37 -13.01
C GLY A 581 12.19 10.57 -13.89
N GLU A 582 11.93 11.79 -13.42
CA GLU A 582 12.27 13.03 -14.15
C GLU A 582 13.74 13.20 -14.53
N SER A 583 14.67 12.52 -13.82
CA SER A 583 16.11 12.61 -14.08
C SER A 583 16.71 11.39 -14.78
N ASP A 584 15.93 10.31 -14.94
CA ASP A 584 16.38 9.07 -15.54
C ASP A 584 16.09 9.06 -17.06
N PRO A 585 17.12 9.12 -17.94
CA PRO A 585 16.92 9.13 -19.39
C PRO A 585 16.30 7.84 -19.96
N ASN A 586 16.13 6.81 -19.15
CA ASN A 586 15.55 5.53 -19.53
C ASN A 586 14.30 5.17 -18.71
N ALA A 587 13.68 6.15 -18.04
CA ALA A 587 12.54 5.90 -17.14
C ALA A 587 11.41 5.09 -17.79
N GLY A 588 11.10 5.35 -19.06
CA GLY A 588 10.07 4.64 -19.83
C GLY A 588 10.56 3.44 -20.66
N ASP A 589 11.85 3.09 -20.64
CA ASP A 589 12.40 2.07 -21.54
C ASP A 589 11.79 0.69 -21.26
N GLY A 590 10.97 0.18 -22.18
CA GLY A 590 10.34 -1.14 -22.05
C GLY A 590 9.27 -1.21 -20.94
N ALA A 591 8.84 -0.07 -20.40
CA ALA A 591 7.80 0.01 -19.39
C ALA A 591 6.40 -0.14 -19.99
N GLY A 592 5.49 -0.70 -19.22
CA GLY A 592 4.10 -0.99 -19.57
C GLY A 592 3.38 -1.64 -18.39
N ASP A 593 2.05 -1.67 -18.42
CA ASP A 593 1.26 -2.27 -17.34
C ASP A 593 0.19 -3.25 -17.81
N ALA A 594 0.67 -4.28 -18.51
CA ALA A 594 -0.12 -5.43 -18.91
C ALA A 594 -0.86 -6.10 -17.73
N PHE A 595 -0.40 -5.89 -16.49
CA PHE A 595 -1.09 -6.42 -15.32
C PHE A 595 -2.41 -5.69 -15.08
N ALA A 596 -2.38 -4.37 -14.95
CA ALA A 596 -3.59 -3.55 -14.85
C ALA A 596 -4.50 -3.69 -16.07
N ASP A 597 -3.88 -3.69 -17.26
CA ASP A 597 -4.60 -3.70 -18.53
C ASP A 597 -5.43 -4.96 -18.70
N TYR A 598 -4.83 -6.15 -18.51
CA TYR A 598 -5.51 -7.40 -18.86
C TYR A 598 -5.19 -8.64 -18.01
N GLN A 599 -4.51 -8.53 -16.87
CA GLN A 599 -4.21 -9.69 -16.00
C GLN A 599 -4.76 -9.57 -14.57
N LYS A 600 -5.11 -8.37 -14.11
CA LYS A 600 -5.73 -8.15 -12.80
C LYS A 600 -7.22 -8.50 -12.84
N SER A 601 -7.63 -9.52 -12.10
CA SER A 601 -9.05 -9.85 -11.92
C SER A 601 -9.77 -8.84 -11.02
N PHE A 602 -10.98 -8.46 -11.40
CA PHE A 602 -11.83 -7.52 -10.67
C PHE A 602 -12.94 -8.27 -9.93
N GLY A 603 -13.15 -7.89 -8.66
CA GLY A 603 -14.30 -8.34 -7.87
C GLY A 603 -15.56 -7.54 -8.21
N ALA A 604 -16.74 -8.07 -7.85
CA ALA A 604 -18.03 -7.42 -8.07
C ALA A 604 -18.12 -5.98 -7.51
N ASP A 605 -17.38 -5.73 -6.43
CA ASP A 605 -17.23 -4.44 -5.76
C ASP A 605 -16.57 -3.38 -6.64
N ILE A 606 -15.66 -3.76 -7.54
CA ILE A 606 -14.90 -2.84 -8.41
C ILE A 606 -15.18 -3.01 -9.91
N SER A 607 -15.91 -4.05 -10.32
CA SER A 607 -16.34 -4.22 -11.72
C SER A 607 -17.46 -3.26 -12.12
N VAL A 608 -17.43 -2.81 -13.37
CA VAL A 608 -18.41 -1.88 -13.97
C VAL A 608 -19.81 -2.48 -13.99
N ASP A 609 -19.93 -3.78 -14.32
CA ASP A 609 -21.23 -4.46 -14.35
C ASP A 609 -21.69 -5.00 -12.98
N GLY A 610 -20.88 -4.82 -11.94
CA GLY A 610 -21.14 -5.33 -10.59
C GLY A 610 -20.98 -6.84 -10.43
N THR A 611 -20.34 -7.52 -11.39
CA THR A 611 -20.08 -8.97 -11.39
C THR A 611 -18.57 -9.21 -11.31
N ALA A 612 -18.16 -10.17 -10.49
CA ALA A 612 -16.75 -10.55 -10.42
C ALA A 612 -16.29 -11.23 -11.73
N ASP A 613 -15.06 -10.97 -12.13
CA ASP A 613 -14.41 -11.64 -13.24
C ASP A 613 -14.42 -13.17 -13.03
N THR A 614 -14.60 -13.90 -14.12
CA THR A 614 -14.71 -15.36 -14.10
C THR A 614 -13.38 -16.06 -14.36
N TYR A 615 -13.19 -17.19 -13.69
CA TYR A 615 -12.02 -18.04 -13.87
C TYR A 615 -11.90 -18.52 -15.33
N ASN A 616 -10.74 -18.26 -15.97
CA ASN A 616 -10.40 -18.51 -17.38
C ASN A 616 -11.04 -17.58 -18.44
N GLN A 617 -11.58 -16.41 -18.07
CA GLN A 617 -11.91 -15.45 -19.12
C GLN A 617 -10.63 -14.97 -19.82
N PRO A 618 -10.64 -14.81 -21.15
CA PRO A 618 -9.42 -14.56 -21.92
C PRO A 618 -8.81 -13.17 -21.67
N ILE A 619 -9.57 -12.26 -21.06
CA ILE A 619 -9.15 -10.90 -20.74
C ILE A 619 -9.85 -10.45 -19.45
N VAL A 620 -9.10 -9.90 -18.51
CA VAL A 620 -9.59 -9.27 -17.26
C VAL A 620 -9.15 -7.80 -17.26
N GLY A 621 -9.02 -7.18 -16.09
CA GLY A 621 -8.38 -5.87 -15.94
C GLY A 621 -9.17 -4.73 -16.57
N ASN A 622 -8.51 -3.59 -16.71
CA ASN A 622 -9.10 -2.39 -17.31
C ASN A 622 -9.68 -2.67 -18.70
N PHE A 623 -9.06 -3.55 -19.49
CA PHE A 623 -9.54 -3.90 -20.83
C PHE A 623 -10.88 -4.63 -20.79
N ASN A 624 -11.10 -5.56 -19.84
CA ASN A 624 -12.43 -6.14 -19.67
C ASN A 624 -13.45 -5.09 -19.19
N GLN A 625 -13.05 -4.25 -18.24
CA GLN A 625 -13.93 -3.21 -17.70
C GLN A 625 -14.32 -2.15 -18.74
N LEU A 626 -13.44 -1.80 -19.69
CA LEU A 626 -13.78 -0.94 -20.84
C LEU A 626 -14.83 -1.59 -21.74
N LYS A 627 -14.80 -2.93 -21.93
CA LYS A 627 -15.84 -3.63 -22.69
C LYS A 627 -17.18 -3.54 -21.99
N GLU A 628 -17.20 -3.77 -20.68
CA GLU A 628 -18.42 -3.66 -19.87
C GLU A 628 -18.98 -2.25 -19.92
N LEU A 629 -18.13 -1.23 -19.77
CA LEU A 629 -18.51 0.18 -19.85
C LEU A 629 -19.10 0.53 -21.21
N LYS A 630 -18.46 0.14 -22.32
CA LYS A 630 -18.99 0.37 -23.67
C LYS A 630 -20.28 -0.42 -23.96
N ALA A 631 -20.44 -1.60 -23.36
CA ALA A 631 -21.67 -2.38 -23.50
C ALA A 631 -22.85 -1.66 -22.83
N ARG A 632 -22.61 -0.95 -21.73
CA ARG A 632 -23.61 -0.13 -21.03
C ARG A 632 -23.81 1.25 -21.69
N HIS A 633 -22.74 1.81 -22.25
CA HIS A 633 -22.70 3.15 -22.86
C HIS A 633 -22.27 3.07 -24.34
N PRO A 634 -23.18 2.66 -25.25
CA PRO A 634 -22.80 2.34 -26.64
C PRO A 634 -22.34 3.53 -27.48
N ASN A 635 -22.54 4.77 -27.01
CA ASN A 635 -22.04 5.98 -27.67
C ASN A 635 -20.59 6.31 -27.28
N LEU A 636 -20.11 5.78 -26.14
CA LEU A 636 -18.77 6.00 -25.64
C LEU A 636 -17.72 5.42 -26.59
N LYS A 637 -16.71 6.21 -26.90
CA LYS A 637 -15.53 5.77 -27.66
C LYS A 637 -14.33 5.67 -26.75
N VAL A 638 -13.45 4.73 -27.06
CA VAL A 638 -12.17 4.58 -26.35
C VAL A 638 -11.07 4.57 -27.37
N VAL A 639 -10.06 5.43 -27.22
CA VAL A 639 -8.87 5.42 -28.06
C VAL A 639 -7.67 5.03 -27.21
N MET A 640 -6.74 4.27 -27.77
CA MET A 640 -5.48 3.97 -27.10
C MET A 640 -4.54 5.16 -27.27
N SER A 641 -4.17 5.81 -26.17
CA SER A 641 -3.15 6.87 -26.17
C SER A 641 -1.76 6.24 -26.18
N ILE A 642 -0.98 6.54 -27.21
CA ILE A 642 0.39 6.07 -27.35
C ILE A 642 1.32 7.22 -26.98
N GLY A 643 2.21 7.00 -26.02
CA GLY A 643 3.19 7.99 -25.60
C GLY A 643 2.91 8.61 -24.23
N GLY A 644 2.77 9.93 -24.18
CA GLY A 644 2.82 10.73 -22.96
C GLY A 644 4.26 11.09 -22.59
N TRP A 645 4.41 11.81 -21.48
CA TRP A 645 5.67 12.39 -21.02
C TRP A 645 6.85 11.39 -21.07
N THR A 646 6.73 10.25 -20.37
CA THR A 646 7.81 9.29 -20.15
C THR A 646 7.95 8.22 -21.24
N TYR A 647 6.91 7.97 -22.05
CA TYR A 647 6.92 6.91 -23.09
C TYR A 647 7.13 7.47 -24.51
N SER A 648 7.36 8.77 -24.64
CA SER A 648 7.59 9.42 -25.94
C SER A 648 8.97 9.15 -26.57
N LYS A 649 9.91 8.54 -25.83
CA LYS A 649 11.33 8.47 -26.20
C LYS A 649 11.60 7.94 -27.61
N TYR A 650 10.86 6.94 -28.06
CA TYR A 650 11.16 6.25 -29.32
C TYR A 650 10.29 6.69 -30.51
N PHE A 651 9.48 7.74 -30.37
CA PHE A 651 8.71 8.25 -31.51
C PHE A 651 9.59 8.73 -32.66
N SER A 652 10.65 9.50 -32.38
CA SER A 652 11.55 10.00 -33.44
C SER A 652 12.13 8.86 -34.28
N ASP A 653 12.51 7.76 -33.62
CA ASP A 653 13.03 6.56 -34.30
C ASP A 653 11.95 5.83 -35.10
N ALA A 654 10.77 5.61 -34.51
CA ALA A 654 9.66 4.93 -35.17
C ALA A 654 9.17 5.75 -36.40
N ALA A 655 9.18 7.08 -36.29
CA ALA A 655 8.72 8.00 -37.32
C ALA A 655 9.75 8.26 -38.44
N ALA A 656 11.03 7.97 -38.21
CA ALA A 656 12.16 8.42 -39.03
C ALA A 656 12.05 8.07 -40.54
N THR A 657 11.48 6.92 -40.89
CA THR A 657 11.40 6.45 -42.28
C THR A 657 10.00 5.95 -42.62
N ALA A 658 9.64 5.92 -43.91
CA ALA A 658 8.37 5.35 -44.34
C ALA A 658 8.19 3.89 -43.90
N ALA A 659 9.26 3.08 -44.00
CA ALA A 659 9.23 1.68 -43.61
C ALA A 659 9.06 1.49 -42.09
N SER A 660 9.72 2.31 -41.27
CA SER A 660 9.58 2.26 -39.81
C SER A 660 8.18 2.71 -39.37
N ARG A 661 7.64 3.77 -39.98
CA ARG A 661 6.25 4.22 -39.73
C ARG A 661 5.24 3.13 -40.06
N GLN A 662 5.34 2.53 -41.25
CA GLN A 662 4.44 1.46 -41.66
C GLN A 662 4.48 0.29 -40.68
N LYS A 663 5.69 -0.11 -40.24
CA LYS A 663 5.89 -1.18 -39.26
C LYS A 663 5.28 -0.84 -37.91
N PHE A 664 5.55 0.36 -37.40
CA PHE A 664 5.03 0.84 -36.11
C PHE A 664 3.49 0.88 -36.12
N VAL A 665 2.90 1.59 -37.08
CA VAL A 665 1.43 1.73 -37.22
C VAL A 665 0.76 0.37 -37.37
N SER A 666 1.31 -0.51 -38.21
CA SER A 666 0.74 -1.85 -38.41
C SER A 666 0.77 -2.69 -37.14
N SER A 667 1.78 -2.52 -36.29
CA SER A 667 1.87 -3.27 -35.02
C SER A 667 0.83 -2.80 -34.01
N CYS A 668 0.60 -1.49 -33.91
CA CYS A 668 -0.40 -0.91 -33.00
C CYS A 668 -1.81 -1.30 -33.44
N ILE A 669 -2.12 -1.24 -34.74
CA ILE A 669 -3.41 -1.71 -35.29
C ILE A 669 -3.62 -3.20 -35.00
N ASP A 670 -2.59 -4.04 -35.16
CA ASP A 670 -2.71 -5.48 -34.88
C ASP A 670 -3.02 -5.75 -33.39
N MET A 671 -2.33 -5.05 -32.50
CA MET A 671 -2.48 -5.22 -31.06
C MET A 671 -3.84 -4.69 -30.56
N PHE A 672 -4.13 -3.41 -30.81
CA PHE A 672 -5.25 -2.72 -30.14
C PHE A 672 -6.54 -2.68 -30.96
N ILE A 673 -6.48 -2.59 -32.29
CA ILE A 673 -7.71 -2.58 -33.11
C ILE A 673 -8.17 -4.00 -33.43
N LYS A 674 -7.26 -4.87 -33.90
CA LYS A 674 -7.60 -6.28 -34.11
C LYS A 674 -7.65 -7.07 -32.80
N GLY A 675 -7.11 -6.53 -31.71
CA GLY A 675 -7.19 -7.09 -30.37
C GLY A 675 -6.24 -8.26 -30.12
N ASN A 676 -5.14 -8.37 -30.87
CA ASN A 676 -4.14 -9.43 -30.69
C ASN A 676 -3.15 -9.06 -29.57
N ILE A 677 -3.63 -8.99 -28.34
CA ILE A 677 -2.80 -8.70 -27.17
C ILE A 677 -1.89 -9.91 -26.87
N PRO A 678 -0.62 -9.71 -26.47
CA PRO A 678 0.28 -10.82 -26.14
C PRO A 678 -0.26 -11.72 -25.03
N GLU A 679 -0.08 -13.03 -25.18
CA GLU A 679 -0.41 -13.99 -24.11
C GLU A 679 0.58 -13.84 -22.95
N ALA A 680 0.07 -13.46 -21.77
CA ALA A 680 0.85 -13.30 -20.54
C ALA A 680 -0.03 -13.61 -19.33
N GLY A 681 0.53 -14.29 -18.32
CA GLY A 681 -0.20 -14.59 -17.08
C GLY A 681 -1.45 -15.49 -17.25
N GLY A 682 -1.63 -16.15 -18.40
CA GLY A 682 -2.83 -16.92 -18.73
C GLY A 682 -3.96 -16.11 -19.40
N TYR A 683 -3.71 -14.83 -19.70
CA TYR A 683 -4.62 -13.91 -20.36
C TYR A 683 -4.05 -13.39 -21.68
N GLY A 684 -4.88 -12.75 -22.49
CA GLY A 684 -4.52 -12.26 -23.81
C GLY A 684 -4.65 -13.33 -24.89
N GLY A 685 -4.10 -13.03 -26.07
CA GLY A 685 -4.16 -13.89 -27.25
C GLY A 685 -4.94 -13.26 -28.42
N PRO A 686 -4.99 -13.95 -29.57
CA PRO A 686 -5.56 -13.41 -30.81
C PRO A 686 -7.02 -12.96 -30.66
N GLY A 687 -7.29 -11.69 -30.99
CA GLY A 687 -8.62 -11.10 -30.97
C GLY A 687 -9.26 -10.90 -29.60
N THR A 688 -8.54 -11.15 -28.50
CA THR A 688 -9.10 -11.09 -27.14
C THR A 688 -9.50 -9.68 -26.72
N ALA A 689 -8.81 -8.64 -27.19
CA ALA A 689 -9.15 -7.24 -26.93
C ALA A 689 -9.99 -6.58 -28.05
N ALA A 690 -10.44 -7.35 -29.06
CA ALA A 690 -11.12 -6.77 -30.21
C ALA A 690 -12.41 -6.04 -29.78
N GLY A 691 -12.62 -4.84 -30.34
CA GLY A 691 -13.80 -4.01 -30.07
C GLY A 691 -13.68 -3.07 -28.86
N ILE A 692 -12.59 -3.14 -28.08
CA ILE A 692 -12.32 -2.17 -27.01
C ILE A 692 -12.01 -0.80 -27.61
N PHE A 693 -10.98 -0.73 -28.46
CA PHE A 693 -10.48 0.53 -28.98
C PHE A 693 -11.12 0.91 -30.32
N ASP A 694 -11.59 2.14 -30.42
CA ASP A 694 -12.18 2.77 -31.60
C ASP A 694 -11.14 3.56 -32.42
N GLY A 695 -9.90 3.66 -31.97
CA GLY A 695 -8.88 4.48 -32.61
C GLY A 695 -7.61 4.65 -31.78
N PHE A 696 -6.80 5.65 -32.14
CA PHE A 696 -5.56 6.00 -31.46
C PHE A 696 -5.49 7.50 -31.16
N ASP A 697 -4.92 7.82 -30.00
CA ASP A 697 -4.42 9.15 -29.67
C ASP A 697 -2.89 9.13 -29.73
N ILE A 698 -2.29 10.09 -30.43
CA ILE A 698 -0.84 10.20 -30.56
C ILE A 698 -0.33 11.30 -29.65
N ASP A 699 0.22 10.90 -28.52
CA ASP A 699 0.75 11.81 -27.50
C ASP A 699 2.29 11.80 -27.53
N TRP A 700 2.87 12.44 -28.56
CA TRP A 700 4.31 12.58 -28.69
C TRP A 700 4.76 13.89 -28.05
N GLU A 701 5.54 13.79 -26.98
CA GLU A 701 6.10 14.90 -26.21
C GLU A 701 7.65 14.99 -26.34
N TYR A 702 8.21 15.76 -27.29
CA TYR A 702 7.57 16.49 -28.37
C TYR A 702 8.34 16.35 -29.70
N PRO A 703 7.68 16.39 -30.87
CA PRO A 703 8.36 16.36 -32.16
C PRO A 703 9.40 17.49 -32.30
N ALA A 704 10.62 17.14 -32.69
CA ALA A 704 11.71 18.07 -32.98
C ALA A 704 12.11 19.01 -31.83
N SER A 705 11.83 18.63 -30.59
CA SER A 705 12.14 19.41 -29.39
C SER A 705 12.84 18.55 -28.34
N ASP A 706 13.79 19.15 -27.64
CA ASP A 706 14.49 18.61 -26.47
C ASP A 706 13.79 18.95 -25.15
N ALA A 707 12.61 19.58 -25.20
CA ALA A 707 11.86 20.03 -24.04
C ALA A 707 10.79 19.03 -23.56
N GLY A 708 10.86 17.78 -24.02
CA GLY A 708 10.15 16.65 -23.43
C GLY A 708 10.93 16.03 -22.28
N HIS A 709 10.48 14.87 -21.80
CA HIS A 709 11.18 14.10 -20.77
C HIS A 709 12.65 13.83 -21.13
N VAL A 710 13.51 13.79 -20.12
CA VAL A 710 14.95 13.59 -20.30
C VAL A 710 15.22 12.28 -21.03
N GLY A 711 16.10 12.31 -22.03
CA GLY A 711 16.44 11.12 -22.82
C GLY A 711 15.51 10.84 -24.01
N ASN A 712 14.41 11.60 -24.18
CA ASN A 712 13.59 11.50 -25.39
C ASN A 712 14.42 11.77 -26.64
N HIS A 713 14.33 10.86 -27.62
CA HIS A 713 15.00 11.06 -28.90
C HIS A 713 14.25 12.11 -29.71
N HIS A 714 15.00 13.00 -30.36
CA HIS A 714 14.46 14.05 -31.21
C HIS A 714 15.38 14.32 -32.40
N SER A 715 14.78 14.76 -33.49
CA SER A 715 15.45 15.14 -34.74
C SER A 715 14.78 16.38 -35.35
N PRO A 716 15.54 17.26 -36.02
CA PRO A 716 14.93 18.34 -36.82
C PRO A 716 13.95 17.85 -37.89
N ASP A 717 14.10 16.59 -38.34
CA ASP A 717 13.21 15.98 -39.32
C ASP A 717 11.84 15.59 -38.72
N ASP A 718 11.71 15.55 -37.39
CA ASP A 718 10.49 15.14 -36.70
C ASP A 718 9.28 16.02 -37.02
N THR A 719 9.48 17.31 -37.33
CA THR A 719 8.40 18.19 -37.80
C THR A 719 7.69 17.60 -39.02
N ALA A 720 8.45 17.06 -39.98
CA ALA A 720 7.89 16.42 -41.16
C ALA A 720 7.49 14.96 -40.88
N ASN A 721 8.27 14.24 -40.08
CA ASN A 721 8.01 12.84 -39.77
C ASN A 721 6.75 12.65 -38.93
N TYR A 722 6.42 13.56 -38.02
CA TYR A 722 5.18 13.55 -37.26
C TYR A 722 3.96 13.65 -38.17
N THR A 723 3.97 14.61 -39.10
CA THR A 723 2.91 14.74 -40.12
C THR A 723 2.79 13.49 -40.98
N ALA A 724 3.92 12.90 -41.37
CA ALA A 724 3.95 11.66 -42.14
C ALA A 724 3.49 10.42 -41.33
N LEU A 725 3.69 10.42 -40.01
CA LEU A 725 3.21 9.39 -39.10
C LEU A 725 1.70 9.43 -38.96
N LEU A 726 1.12 10.63 -38.77
CA LEU A 726 -0.33 10.80 -38.74
C LEU A 726 -0.97 10.38 -40.07
N ALA A 727 -0.35 10.72 -41.19
CA ALA A 727 -0.79 10.27 -42.52
C ALA A 727 -0.76 8.74 -42.66
N GLU A 728 0.25 8.07 -42.11
CA GLU A 728 0.37 6.61 -42.13
C GLU A 728 -0.70 5.94 -41.27
N PHE A 729 -0.93 6.42 -40.03
CA PHE A 729 -2.03 5.96 -39.18
C PHE A 729 -3.37 6.08 -39.90
N ARG A 730 -3.67 7.27 -40.43
CA ARG A 730 -4.92 7.50 -41.16
C ARG A 730 -5.07 6.57 -42.36
N SER A 731 -4.02 6.41 -43.17
CA SER A 731 -4.05 5.52 -44.32
C SER A 731 -4.31 4.06 -43.94
N GLN A 732 -3.70 3.53 -42.88
CA GLN A 732 -3.91 2.15 -42.47
C GLN A 732 -5.25 1.92 -41.79
N LEU A 733 -5.72 2.89 -40.98
CA LEU A 733 -7.05 2.85 -40.36
C LEU A 733 -8.16 2.86 -41.42
N ASP A 734 -8.07 3.74 -42.43
CA ASP A 734 -9.05 3.80 -43.52
C ASP A 734 -9.05 2.51 -44.36
N ALA A 735 -7.88 1.86 -44.50
CA ALA A 735 -7.74 0.60 -45.24
C ALA A 735 -8.40 -0.60 -44.55
N LEU A 736 -8.69 -0.54 -43.24
CA LEU A 736 -9.46 -1.58 -42.55
C LEU A 736 -10.91 -1.65 -43.06
N GLY A 737 -11.45 -0.53 -43.55
CA GLY A 737 -12.83 -0.40 -43.99
C GLY A 737 -13.86 -0.57 -42.86
N GLY A 738 -15.14 -0.34 -43.17
CA GLY A 738 -16.20 -0.45 -42.17
C GLY A 738 -16.40 0.85 -41.39
N GLN A 739 -16.26 0.78 -40.06
CA GLN A 739 -16.47 1.94 -39.18
C GLN A 739 -15.28 2.89 -39.23
N HIS A 740 -15.54 4.20 -39.15
CA HIS A 740 -14.49 5.21 -39.06
C HIS A 740 -13.79 5.09 -37.72
N HIS A 741 -12.48 4.82 -37.75
CA HIS A 741 -11.65 4.78 -36.56
C HIS A 741 -11.08 6.16 -36.25
N LEU A 742 -11.10 6.56 -34.99
CA LEU A 742 -10.60 7.85 -34.56
C LEU A 742 -9.06 7.90 -34.66
N LEU A 743 -8.52 9.02 -35.12
CA LEU A 743 -7.12 9.39 -34.96
C LEU A 743 -7.05 10.78 -34.36
N THR A 744 -6.50 10.87 -33.17
CA THR A 744 -6.40 12.11 -32.40
C THR A 744 -4.94 12.33 -32.01
N ALA A 745 -4.65 13.50 -31.48
CA ALA A 745 -3.34 13.76 -30.90
C ALA A 745 -3.45 14.74 -29.73
N ALA A 746 -2.70 14.50 -28.67
CA ALA A 746 -2.31 15.53 -27.74
C ALA A 746 -1.27 16.44 -28.41
N LEU A 747 -1.56 17.74 -28.45
CA LEU A 747 -0.78 18.76 -29.13
C LEU A 747 -0.23 19.76 -28.10
N PRO A 748 0.99 20.27 -28.29
CA PRO A 748 1.61 21.18 -27.32
C PRO A 748 0.87 22.52 -27.21
N GLY A 749 0.78 23.07 -26.00
CA GLY A 749 0.28 24.43 -25.74
C GLY A 749 1.32 25.54 -25.82
N GLY A 750 2.61 25.22 -25.72
CA GLY A 750 3.72 26.18 -25.74
C GLY A 750 4.14 26.60 -27.16
N GLN A 751 4.32 27.91 -27.42
CA GLN A 751 4.65 28.44 -28.75
C GLN A 751 5.95 27.86 -29.33
N ASP A 752 6.95 27.65 -28.48
CA ASP A 752 8.24 27.05 -28.84
C ASP A 752 8.12 25.61 -29.37
N LYS A 753 7.09 24.87 -28.93
CA LYS A 753 6.77 23.50 -29.38
C LYS A 753 5.78 23.53 -30.55
N ILE A 754 4.79 24.42 -30.52
CA ILE A 754 3.83 24.62 -31.63
C ILE A 754 4.57 24.93 -32.94
N ASP A 755 5.63 25.75 -32.88
CA ASP A 755 6.49 26.08 -34.02
C ASP A 755 7.19 24.86 -34.65
N LYS A 756 7.19 23.70 -33.96
CA LYS A 756 7.76 22.43 -34.43
C LYS A 756 6.74 21.48 -35.05
N VAL A 757 5.45 21.82 -35.02
CA VAL A 757 4.37 21.03 -35.62
C VAL A 757 3.87 21.73 -36.88
N GLN A 758 3.62 20.96 -37.96
CA GLN A 758 3.01 21.50 -39.19
C GLN A 758 1.49 21.65 -39.00
N THR A 759 1.08 22.62 -38.18
CA THR A 759 -0.33 22.82 -37.79
C THR A 759 -1.26 23.06 -38.99
N ASP A 760 -0.72 23.56 -40.11
CA ASP A 760 -1.39 23.74 -41.38
C ASP A 760 -1.67 22.42 -42.15
N LYS A 761 -1.07 21.31 -41.71
CA LYS A 761 -1.15 20.01 -42.40
C LYS A 761 -1.74 18.90 -41.54
N VAL A 762 -1.42 18.84 -40.25
CA VAL A 762 -1.79 17.69 -39.40
C VAL A 762 -3.31 17.51 -39.28
N GLY A 763 -4.08 18.60 -39.29
CA GLY A 763 -5.54 18.56 -39.14
C GLY A 763 -6.30 17.85 -40.26
N GLN A 764 -5.66 17.54 -41.39
CA GLN A 764 -6.31 16.74 -42.45
C GLN A 764 -6.34 15.23 -42.15
N TYR A 765 -5.53 14.78 -41.18
CA TYR A 765 -5.41 13.37 -40.80
C TYR A 765 -6.11 13.07 -39.48
N LEU A 766 -6.22 14.08 -38.62
CA LEU A 766 -6.82 14.00 -37.30
C LEU A 766 -8.32 14.24 -37.34
N ASP A 767 -9.05 13.54 -36.49
CA ASP A 767 -10.44 13.84 -36.16
C ASP A 767 -10.53 15.11 -35.31
N TYR A 768 -9.62 15.25 -34.35
CA TYR A 768 -9.41 16.46 -33.55
C TYR A 768 -8.01 16.42 -32.90
N GLY A 769 -7.56 17.56 -32.38
CA GLY A 769 -6.34 17.66 -31.59
C GLY A 769 -6.64 18.23 -30.20
N ASN A 770 -6.17 17.56 -29.16
CA ASN A 770 -6.28 17.97 -27.77
C ASN A 770 -5.10 18.88 -27.43
N VAL A 771 -5.32 20.19 -27.33
CA VAL A 771 -4.22 21.11 -26.99
C VAL A 771 -3.99 21.07 -25.48
N MET A 772 -2.80 20.62 -25.06
CA MET A 772 -2.35 20.55 -23.67
C MET A 772 -2.08 21.97 -23.15
N THR A 773 -3.17 22.63 -22.73
CA THR A 773 -3.21 24.03 -22.31
C THR A 773 -2.98 24.19 -20.81
N TYR A 774 -2.14 23.32 -20.28
CA TYR A 774 -1.73 23.20 -18.89
C TYR A 774 -0.20 23.01 -18.84
N ASP A 775 0.36 22.84 -17.65
CA ASP A 775 1.80 22.71 -17.37
C ASP A 775 2.65 23.90 -17.86
N MET A 776 2.05 25.09 -17.91
CA MET A 776 2.77 26.32 -18.26
C MET A 776 3.79 26.71 -17.17
N HIS A 777 3.50 26.34 -15.91
CA HIS A 777 4.31 26.59 -14.73
C HIS A 777 4.08 25.49 -13.70
N GLY A 778 5.10 25.15 -12.90
CA GLY A 778 4.98 24.09 -11.91
C GLY A 778 6.09 24.12 -10.86
N ALA A 779 6.15 23.10 -10.01
CA ALA A 779 7.15 23.00 -8.94
C ALA A 779 8.60 22.93 -9.47
N TRP A 780 8.79 22.59 -10.74
CA TRP A 780 10.08 22.61 -11.44
C TRP A 780 10.66 24.03 -11.62
N ASP A 781 9.85 25.08 -11.52
CA ASP A 781 10.31 26.48 -11.46
C ASP A 781 10.92 26.79 -10.08
N ALA A 782 11.98 26.08 -9.70
CA ALA A 782 12.52 26.03 -8.34
C ALA A 782 12.96 27.39 -7.78
N THR A 783 13.32 28.35 -8.64
CA THR A 783 13.71 29.71 -8.24
C THR A 783 12.54 30.69 -8.24
N GLY A 784 11.35 30.23 -8.63
CA GLY A 784 10.19 31.06 -8.91
C GLY A 784 10.45 32.08 -10.00
N PRO A 785 9.54 33.07 -10.14
CA PRO A 785 8.34 33.27 -9.32
C PRO A 785 7.25 32.21 -9.57
N THR A 786 6.50 31.83 -8.54
CA THR A 786 5.28 31.01 -8.69
C THR A 786 4.30 31.67 -9.66
N ASN A 787 3.64 30.89 -10.51
CA ASN A 787 2.72 31.40 -11.52
C ASN A 787 1.58 30.40 -11.80
N LEU A 788 0.63 30.79 -12.65
CA LEU A 788 -0.53 29.99 -13.04
C LEU A 788 -0.12 28.87 -14.00
N GLN A 789 -0.57 27.64 -13.74
CA GLN A 789 -0.19 26.45 -14.51
C GLN A 789 -1.04 26.25 -15.78
N ASP A 790 -2.32 26.66 -15.76
CA ASP A 790 -3.30 26.51 -16.86
C ASP A 790 -4.14 27.78 -17.14
N PRO A 791 -3.57 28.99 -17.18
CA PRO A 791 -4.37 30.21 -17.36
C PRO A 791 -4.99 30.29 -18.75
N LEU A 792 -6.31 30.47 -18.83
CA LEU A 792 -7.00 30.76 -20.10
C LEU A 792 -6.54 32.10 -20.73
N PHE A 793 -6.21 33.09 -19.90
CA PHE A 793 -5.71 34.39 -20.33
C PHE A 793 -4.49 34.83 -19.51
N PRO A 794 -3.57 35.62 -20.11
CA PRO A 794 -2.44 36.19 -19.36
C PRO A 794 -2.92 37.06 -18.19
N SER A 795 -2.40 36.80 -16.99
CA SER A 795 -2.66 37.64 -15.81
C SER A 795 -1.91 38.98 -15.91
N ALA A 796 -2.48 40.06 -15.37
CA ALA A 796 -1.77 41.33 -15.23
C ALA A 796 -0.64 41.23 -14.20
N ASP A 797 -0.80 40.33 -13.23
CA ASP A 797 0.16 40.05 -12.15
C ASP A 797 1.13 38.92 -12.51
N ASP A 798 1.07 38.43 -13.76
CA ASP A 798 1.97 37.41 -14.28
C ASP A 798 3.44 37.86 -14.13
N PRO A 799 4.20 37.23 -13.23
CA PRO A 799 5.55 37.64 -12.90
C PRO A 799 6.57 37.20 -13.96
N SER A 800 6.16 36.37 -14.93
CA SER A 800 6.97 35.99 -16.11
C SER A 800 7.10 37.12 -17.14
N ARG A 801 6.32 38.22 -16.99
CA ARG A 801 6.38 39.42 -17.85
C ARG A 801 7.66 40.23 -17.70
N ARG A 802 8.79 39.67 -18.13
CA ARG A 802 10.00 40.42 -18.51
C ARG A 802 10.63 39.90 -19.80
N TYR A 803 9.86 39.78 -20.87
CA TYR A 803 10.41 39.89 -22.23
C TYR A 803 9.58 40.87 -23.08
N ARG A 804 9.98 42.15 -22.98
CA ARG A 804 9.76 43.30 -23.87
C ARG A 804 8.57 43.24 -24.86
N ALA A 805 7.57 44.07 -24.57
CA ALA A 805 6.86 44.79 -25.62
C ALA A 805 7.84 45.68 -26.40
N ALA A 806 8.11 45.35 -27.67
CA ALA A 806 8.45 46.36 -28.66
C ALA A 806 7.14 46.99 -29.16
N PRO A 807 7.09 48.32 -29.38
CA PRO A 807 5.85 49.01 -29.71
C PRO A 807 5.32 48.56 -31.08
N SER A 808 4.01 48.32 -31.14
CA SER A 808 3.29 48.00 -32.36
C SER A 808 3.37 49.14 -33.38
N SER A 809 4.13 48.94 -34.45
CA SER A 809 3.64 49.20 -35.80
C SER A 809 3.60 47.83 -36.45
N THR A 810 2.46 47.23 -36.78
CA THR A 810 1.81 47.46 -38.07
C THR A 810 0.40 46.84 -38.03
N THR A 811 -0.57 47.62 -38.49
CA THR A 811 -1.87 47.29 -39.12
C THR A 811 -2.44 45.87 -38.93
N ARG A 812 -3.57 45.80 -38.20
CA ARG A 812 -4.56 44.71 -38.31
C ARG A 812 -5.02 44.57 -39.76
N THR A 813 -4.86 43.39 -40.34
CA THR A 813 -5.76 42.91 -41.39
C THR A 813 -6.34 41.60 -40.91
N ARG A 814 -7.66 41.56 -40.72
CA ARG A 814 -8.42 40.33 -40.50
C ARG A 814 -8.34 39.48 -41.78
N CYS A 815 -8.06 38.19 -41.64
CA CYS A 815 -8.64 37.13 -42.45
C CYS A 815 -9.20 36.10 -41.47
#